data_AF-A0A2E6RPH9-F1
#
_entry.id   AF-A0A2E6RPH9-F1
#
_cell.length_a   1.000
_cell.length_b   1.000
_cell.length_c   1.000
_cell.angle_alpha   90.00
_cell.angle_beta   90.00
_cell.angle_gamma   90.00
#
_symmetry.space_group_name_H-M   'P 1'
#
loop_
_entity.id
_entity.type
_entity.pdbx_description
1 polymer ?
#
loop_
_entity_poly.entity_id
_entity_poly.type
_entity_poly.pdbx_seq_one_letter_code
_entity_poly.pdbx_strand_id
1 'polypeptide(L)'
;MQETKLTLVKYFMKFKLFIFVPIVTALLVLIKPNISKADFFQEFQPSASDYGGIGLFQTRSARFAKDSTFEFSRSYVPPYERWLVNIQILPWLEGTFRYTSIENRNFLGGNFIVGTTFKDRAIDFKFLLLEEDFLFPQVALGFQDFLGTGLFSGEYLVASKRFGDLDFSFGVGWGYTAGSGTRDKEQPAGLRRNNPFINFSDSFKSRSSGNRQGGSFAPGAWFSGDEISFFTGIEYFTPIKGLTFKIESDPHNYSSEPVGNDLDQSSNINWGFNYRGFNWLDVAFARQRGEEWMLRFGLRANLNDQGIPKLMDEPPNKLKVRKKTLSSRKSDIGVDPSNIKKNDKKLQPWFYDRYRPSNDNLRISTLRKILNEDGIDVIKLNFRDGSIFIEVFSEFDERSIAQIISTHSDLYIKSIIVKNKNITHEFDINDLKNTLAIDNLFYQLNKSGWQVTEVKINQDVMIVYVIPLLGNFPVRTIDKKFVILPPGIKNIKITTIFENTARDITTNVITDNRKDSLEKTRTQKNYDNFEIKLKRNSKNENESSNFFTQLRDAFTGGSSLRKLFGDGVPYKWNNSIIAENIISDLEEDEIKIKKILFKENIVTVHIFRGRYRTVPKNLGRVLRVVSENVYEDIETINLVLESPAGEVARFSIRREQFEKAILNQGSAQEVWSTASIERPKGSWSKDGEIFNNTLYPDMRWSIKPGIQQHIGGGDQFLLHQLFANVAAKISFADGFDIDAAFALDLFDNFDRITIPSDSRLPKVRSEIKNYLQTGKTTIRKLRVNYMFSPLTDIYTRLTAGYFEMMFGGFGAEVLYRPFGKRYAYGVDINYARKRNFDQLWGFQDFTTKTGHFNFYYNSPFYNINTVTHIGRYLAGDDGITQIFYRRFKSGISSGVWATITNIPFKTFGEGSFDKGFFINVPLDLFSTRENTFHGVFGFRPLTKDGGQMLDIKKLHDHVAIFPDEIARDWKYILE
;
A
#
# COMPACT_ATOMS: atom_id res chain seq x y z
N MET A 1 23.93 11.05 57.13
CA MET A 1 23.15 10.09 56.29
C MET A 1 22.81 10.65 54.89
N GLN A 2 22.68 11.96 54.69
CA GLN A 2 22.52 12.59 53.36
C GLN A 2 23.82 12.68 52.54
N GLU A 3 24.97 12.99 53.17
CA GLU A 3 26.27 12.97 52.48
C GLU A 3 26.66 11.57 51.99
N THR A 4 26.35 10.54 52.78
CA THR A 4 26.68 9.14 52.45
C THR A 4 25.91 8.64 51.22
N LYS A 5 24.68 9.12 50.97
CA LYS A 5 23.89 8.80 49.77
C LYS A 5 24.43 9.50 48.51
N LEU A 6 24.90 10.75 48.63
CA LEU A 6 25.48 11.48 47.50
C LEU A 6 26.80 10.84 47.03
N THR A 7 27.62 10.37 47.97
CA THR A 7 28.88 9.67 47.70
C THR A 7 28.63 8.31 47.05
N LEU A 8 27.60 7.57 47.48
CA LEU A 8 27.23 6.28 46.90
C LEU A 8 26.71 6.41 45.45
N VAL A 9 25.96 7.46 45.12
CA VAL A 9 25.50 7.73 43.74
C VAL A 9 26.67 8.14 42.83
N LYS A 10 27.60 8.96 43.31
CA LYS A 10 28.85 9.28 42.59
C LYS A 10 29.72 8.03 42.35
N TYR A 11 29.79 7.10 43.31
CA TYR A 11 30.49 5.82 43.14
C TYR A 11 29.76 4.87 42.17
N PHE A 12 28.43 4.81 42.21
CA PHE A 12 27.64 4.00 41.28
C PHE A 12 27.74 4.48 39.83
N MET A 13 27.81 5.81 39.60
CA MET A 13 28.05 6.39 38.27
C MET A 13 29.48 6.12 37.75
N LYS A 14 30.51 6.22 38.61
CA LYS A 14 31.88 5.82 38.25
C LYS A 14 31.97 4.32 37.92
N PHE A 15 31.21 3.47 38.61
CA PHE A 15 31.19 2.02 38.37
C PHE A 15 30.53 1.63 37.04
N LYS A 16 29.48 2.35 36.59
CA LYS A 16 28.87 2.13 35.27
C LYS A 16 29.77 2.60 34.11
N LEU A 17 30.53 3.68 34.30
CA LEU A 17 31.50 4.14 33.29
C LEU A 17 32.65 3.14 33.10
N PHE A 18 33.07 2.46 34.18
CA PHE A 18 34.19 1.50 34.17
C PHE A 18 33.87 0.18 33.46
N ILE A 19 32.59 -0.21 33.37
CA ILE A 19 32.13 -1.41 32.63
C ILE A 19 31.93 -1.08 31.13
N PHE A 20 31.59 0.17 30.82
CA PHE A 20 31.31 0.60 29.43
C PHE A 20 32.58 0.74 28.59
N VAL A 21 33.68 1.24 29.18
CA VAL A 21 34.98 1.38 28.51
C VAL A 21 35.51 0.06 27.93
N PRO A 22 35.62 -1.05 28.69
CA PRO A 22 36.13 -2.32 28.15
C PRO A 22 35.19 -2.95 27.11
N ILE A 23 33.88 -2.72 27.17
CA ILE A 23 32.92 -3.19 26.15
C ILE A 23 33.11 -2.43 24.83
N VAL A 24 33.28 -1.10 24.89
CA VAL A 24 33.57 -0.27 23.71
C VAL A 24 34.94 -0.62 23.12
N THR A 25 35.96 -0.85 23.96
CA THR A 25 37.29 -1.27 23.52
C THR A 25 37.27 -2.68 22.91
N ALA A 26 36.49 -3.62 23.47
CA ALA A 26 36.31 -4.96 22.90
C ALA A 26 35.55 -4.93 21.55
N LEU A 27 34.58 -4.02 21.39
CA LEU A 27 33.87 -3.78 20.12
C LEU A 27 34.79 -3.15 19.06
N LEU A 28 35.70 -2.25 19.45
CA LEU A 28 36.68 -1.63 18.55
C LEU A 28 37.76 -2.63 18.08
N VAL A 29 38.14 -3.60 18.91
CA VAL A 29 39.14 -4.64 18.57
C VAL A 29 38.58 -5.72 17.62
N LEU A 30 37.25 -5.90 17.55
CA LEU A 30 36.61 -6.87 16.65
C LEU A 30 36.36 -6.35 15.23
N ILE A 31 36.68 -5.08 14.95
CA ILE A 31 36.51 -4.48 13.61
C ILE A 31 37.80 -4.70 12.81
N LYS A 32 37.82 -5.74 11.95
CA LYS A 32 38.81 -5.79 10.86
C LYS A 32 38.41 -4.77 9.79
N PRO A 33 39.22 -3.75 9.50
CA PRO A 33 38.91 -2.81 8.44
C PRO A 33 39.23 -3.48 7.09
N ASN A 34 38.20 -3.82 6.32
CA ASN A 34 38.37 -4.09 4.89
C ASN A 34 38.54 -2.75 4.18
N ILE A 35 39.78 -2.25 4.16
CA ILE A 35 40.14 -1.01 3.45
C ILE A 35 40.33 -1.37 1.98
N SER A 36 39.31 -1.10 1.15
CA SER A 36 39.54 -0.96 -0.29
C SER A 36 40.18 0.41 -0.54
N LYS A 37 41.18 0.48 -1.44
CA LYS A 37 41.91 1.72 -1.77
C LYS A 37 41.03 2.81 -2.43
N ALA A 38 39.74 2.54 -2.69
CA ALA A 38 38.81 3.50 -3.30
C ALA A 38 38.04 4.37 -2.29
N ASP A 39 38.16 4.12 -0.98
CA ASP A 39 37.34 4.76 0.07
C ASP A 39 37.97 6.02 0.72
N PHE A 40 39.02 6.60 0.13
CA PHE A 40 39.82 7.66 0.77
C PHE A 40 39.11 9.01 0.98
N PHE A 41 37.95 9.25 0.38
CA PHE A 41 37.14 10.44 0.65
C PHE A 41 36.07 10.13 1.68
N GLN A 42 36.29 10.56 2.93
CA GLN A 42 35.24 10.58 3.94
C GLN A 42 34.19 11.62 3.53
N GLU A 43 32.97 11.16 3.26
CA GLU A 43 31.86 12.07 2.99
C GLU A 43 31.63 12.97 4.21
N PHE A 44 31.47 14.28 3.97
CA PHE A 44 31.15 15.25 5.01
C PHE A 44 29.80 14.91 5.65
N GLN A 45 29.82 14.77 6.95
CA GLN A 45 28.72 14.18 7.67
C GLN A 45 28.59 14.90 9.01
N PRO A 46 27.89 16.05 9.05
CA PRO A 46 27.73 16.80 10.29
C PRO A 46 26.90 15.98 11.27
N SER A 47 27.03 16.29 12.56
CA SER A 47 26.38 15.58 13.66
C SER A 47 25.52 16.53 14.49
N ALA A 48 24.60 15.95 15.28
CA ALA A 48 23.72 16.73 16.12
C ALA A 48 24.51 17.48 17.21
N SER A 49 23.86 18.41 17.90
CA SER A 49 24.32 18.99 19.17
C SER A 49 23.63 18.34 20.38
N ASP A 50 23.98 18.72 21.60
CA ASP A 50 23.33 18.25 22.84
C ASP A 50 21.91 18.77 23.02
N TYR A 51 21.58 19.88 22.34
CA TYR A 51 20.24 20.42 22.26
C TYR A 51 19.47 19.88 21.04
N GLY A 52 20.06 18.95 20.27
CA GLY A 52 19.56 18.57 18.97
C GLY A 52 19.89 19.61 17.90
N GLY A 53 19.35 19.41 16.71
CA GLY A 53 19.78 20.11 15.50
C GLY A 53 21.26 19.88 15.18
N ILE A 54 21.70 20.26 13.97
CA ILE A 54 23.10 20.10 13.56
C ILE A 54 23.99 21.17 14.22
N GLY A 55 25.10 20.74 14.82
CA GLY A 55 26.04 21.61 15.53
C GLY A 55 27.24 20.85 16.13
N LEU A 56 27.92 21.48 17.08
CA LEU A 56 29.02 20.88 17.81
C LEU A 56 28.50 20.12 19.03
N PHE A 57 28.75 20.58 20.25
CA PHE A 57 28.19 19.99 21.46
C PHE A 57 27.13 20.92 22.07
N GLN A 58 27.55 22.02 22.69
CA GLN A 58 26.68 23.08 23.19
C GLN A 58 26.39 24.12 22.11
N THR A 59 27.34 24.36 21.19
CA THR A 59 27.25 25.40 20.16
C THR A 59 26.62 24.91 18.85
N ARG A 60 26.18 25.87 18.02
CA ARG A 60 25.50 25.61 16.74
C ARG A 60 26.47 25.81 15.58
N SER A 61 26.20 25.14 14.45
CA SER A 61 26.90 25.40 13.19
C SER A 61 25.89 25.77 12.09
N ALA A 62 26.38 26.40 11.03
CA ALA A 62 25.59 26.72 9.85
C ALA A 62 25.30 25.50 8.96
N ARG A 63 25.83 24.33 9.33
CA ARG A 63 25.71 23.08 8.58
C ARG A 63 24.33 22.47 8.70
N PHE A 64 23.92 21.76 7.66
CA PHE A 64 22.67 21.04 7.57
C PHE A 64 22.93 19.57 7.25
N ALA A 65 22.02 18.69 7.66
CA ALA A 65 22.06 17.30 7.27
C ALA A 65 21.63 17.16 5.80
N LYS A 66 21.86 15.97 5.21
CA LYS A 66 21.30 15.63 3.90
C LYS A 66 19.78 15.79 3.93
N ASP A 67 19.17 16.24 2.85
CA ASP A 67 17.71 16.37 2.74
C ASP A 67 17.01 15.06 3.18
N SER A 68 15.90 15.23 3.91
CA SER A 68 15.09 14.12 4.43
C SER A 68 15.80 13.25 5.47
N THR A 69 16.88 13.72 6.09
CA THR A 69 17.50 13.02 7.24
C THR A 69 16.61 13.15 8.48
N PHE A 70 16.32 12.02 9.12
CA PHE A 70 15.68 11.92 10.41
C PHE A 70 16.68 11.38 11.43
N GLU A 71 16.70 11.93 12.64
CA GLU A 71 17.53 11.44 13.73
C GLU A 71 16.78 11.49 15.05
N PHE A 72 16.77 10.37 15.78
CA PHE A 72 16.35 10.31 17.16
C PHE A 72 17.57 10.14 18.05
N SER A 73 17.79 11.03 19.00
CA SER A 73 18.97 10.96 19.87
C SER A 73 18.66 11.20 21.34
N ARG A 74 19.53 10.67 22.20
CA ARG A 74 19.54 10.89 23.63
C ARG A 74 20.90 11.47 24.01
N SER A 75 20.92 12.66 24.60
CA SER A 75 22.12 13.30 25.14
C SER A 75 22.01 13.37 26.67
N TYR A 76 23.12 13.13 27.34
CA TYR A 76 23.22 13.22 28.79
C TYR A 76 24.46 14.02 29.18
N VAL A 77 24.23 15.15 29.85
CA VAL A 77 25.26 16.01 30.46
C VAL A 77 24.76 16.45 31.83
N PRO A 78 25.27 15.92 32.95
CA PRO A 78 24.68 16.14 34.28
C PRO A 78 24.43 17.62 34.61
N PRO A 79 23.22 18.03 35.05
CA PRO A 79 22.05 17.23 35.42
C PRO A 79 21.01 17.08 34.28
N TYR A 80 21.38 17.41 33.04
CA TYR A 80 20.47 17.42 31.91
C TYR A 80 20.47 16.10 31.15
N GLU A 81 19.28 15.53 31.03
CA GLU A 81 18.99 14.46 30.08
C GLU A 81 18.07 15.01 28.99
N ARG A 82 18.44 14.83 27.72
CA ARG A 82 17.68 15.34 26.58
C ARG A 82 17.36 14.21 25.61
N TRP A 83 16.09 14.15 25.23
CA TRP A 83 15.61 13.33 24.12
C TRP A 83 15.27 14.24 22.95
N LEU A 84 15.75 13.87 21.77
CA LEU A 84 15.84 14.75 20.61
C LEU A 84 15.27 14.03 19.39
N VAL A 85 14.49 14.75 18.60
CA VAL A 85 14.02 14.32 17.28
C VAL A 85 14.38 15.42 16.29
N ASN A 86 15.41 15.18 15.49
CA ASN A 86 15.87 16.10 14.45
C ASN A 86 15.32 15.66 13.09
N ILE A 87 14.82 16.61 12.31
CA ILE A 87 14.29 16.38 10.97
C ILE A 87 14.85 17.45 10.03
N GLN A 88 15.54 17.03 8.98
CA GLN A 88 15.85 17.88 7.84
C GLN A 88 14.60 17.97 6.94
N ILE A 89 13.74 18.94 7.24
CA ILE A 89 12.41 19.10 6.64
C ILE A 89 12.54 19.44 5.14
N LEU A 90 13.39 20.41 4.85
CA LEU A 90 13.76 20.88 3.51
C LEU A 90 15.28 21.10 3.45
N PRO A 91 15.91 21.21 2.27
CA PRO A 91 17.35 21.47 2.18
C PRO A 91 17.82 22.72 2.95
N TRP A 92 16.94 23.70 3.13
CA TRP A 92 17.20 24.96 3.84
C TRP A 92 16.52 25.07 5.22
N LEU A 93 15.76 24.05 5.65
CA LEU A 93 15.00 24.09 6.91
C LEU A 93 15.20 22.81 7.73
N GLU A 94 15.71 22.99 8.93
CA GLU A 94 15.85 21.96 9.96
C GLU A 94 14.89 22.25 11.12
N GLY A 95 14.23 21.21 11.62
CA GLY A 95 13.40 21.27 12.81
C GLY A 95 13.86 20.26 13.84
N THR A 96 13.80 20.64 15.12
CA THR A 96 14.18 19.77 16.24
C THR A 96 13.09 19.81 17.30
N PHE A 97 12.58 18.66 17.70
CA PHE A 97 11.82 18.53 18.94
C PHE A 97 12.75 18.06 20.06
N ARG A 98 12.74 18.78 21.18
CA ARG A 98 13.56 18.49 22.34
C ARG A 98 12.69 18.34 23.58
N TYR A 99 12.92 17.26 24.30
CA TYR A 99 12.41 17.03 25.64
C TYR A 99 13.58 17.02 26.61
N THR A 100 13.56 17.92 27.59
CA THR A 100 14.63 18.08 28.59
C THR A 100 14.12 17.63 29.94
N SER A 101 14.86 16.75 30.62
CA SER A 101 14.68 16.37 32.01
C SER A 101 15.86 16.91 32.83
N ILE A 102 15.56 17.55 33.96
CA ILE A 102 16.55 18.11 34.88
C ILE A 102 16.56 17.24 36.14
N GLU A 103 17.56 16.38 36.28
CA GLU A 103 17.59 15.33 37.31
C GLU A 103 17.66 15.86 38.75
N ASN A 104 18.27 17.03 38.95
CA ASN A 104 18.50 17.63 40.26
C ASN A 104 17.41 18.66 40.67
N ARG A 105 16.28 18.72 39.94
CA ARG A 105 15.15 19.62 40.23
C ARG A 105 13.84 18.85 40.21
N ASN A 106 12.96 19.12 41.18
CA ASN A 106 11.65 18.48 41.27
C ASN A 106 10.58 19.26 40.49
N PHE A 107 9.53 18.56 40.05
CA PHE A 107 8.36 19.20 39.44
C PHE A 107 7.62 20.09 40.45
N LEU A 108 7.33 21.35 40.07
CA LEU A 108 6.63 22.32 40.92
C LEU A 108 5.16 22.42 40.48
N GLY A 109 4.29 21.60 41.06
CA GLY A 109 2.86 21.67 40.81
C GLY A 109 2.06 20.62 41.59
N GLY A 110 1.68 20.95 42.83
CA GLY A 110 0.61 20.29 43.61
C GLY A 110 0.87 18.83 44.02
N ASN A 111 1.22 18.65 45.30
CA ASN A 111 1.62 17.40 45.99
C ASN A 111 3.05 16.94 45.70
N PHE A 112 3.91 17.14 46.71
CA PHE A 112 5.28 16.63 46.76
C PHE A 112 5.29 15.10 46.67
N ILE A 113 5.50 14.55 45.47
CA ILE A 113 5.89 13.16 45.30
C ILE A 113 7.40 13.13 45.07
N VAL A 114 8.11 12.56 46.04
CA VAL A 114 9.56 12.28 45.97
C VAL A 114 9.84 11.43 44.73
N GLY A 115 10.67 11.92 43.81
CA GLY A 115 11.11 11.16 42.61
C GLY A 115 10.64 11.68 41.24
N THR A 116 10.04 12.87 41.16
CA THR A 116 9.62 13.48 39.88
C THR A 116 10.57 14.60 39.44
N THR A 117 11.26 14.43 38.30
CA THR A 117 12.19 15.44 37.75
C THR A 117 11.46 16.56 37.01
N PHE A 118 12.03 17.78 37.02
CA PHE A 118 11.52 18.89 36.22
C PHE A 118 11.71 18.60 34.73
N LYS A 119 10.68 18.86 33.93
CA LYS A 119 10.65 18.51 32.51
C LYS A 119 10.19 19.69 31.67
N ASP A 120 10.84 19.87 30.54
CA ASP A 120 10.55 20.92 29.57
C ASP A 120 10.51 20.39 28.14
N ARG A 121 9.74 21.05 27.28
CA ARG A 121 9.52 20.69 25.88
C ARG A 121 9.69 21.91 24.99
N ALA A 122 10.48 21.74 23.95
CA ALA A 122 10.83 22.80 23.02
C ALA A 122 10.81 22.27 21.58
N ILE A 123 10.45 23.15 20.64
CA ILE A 123 10.68 22.96 19.21
C ILE A 123 11.61 24.08 18.74
N ASP A 124 12.67 23.68 18.06
CA ASP A 124 13.69 24.56 17.51
C ASP A 124 13.59 24.55 15.97
N PHE A 125 13.90 25.68 15.34
CA PHE A 125 14.01 25.79 13.88
C PHE A 125 15.35 26.40 13.49
N LYS A 126 15.96 25.91 12.41
CA LYS A 126 17.17 26.48 11.81
C LYS A 126 16.98 26.64 10.30
N PHE A 127 17.28 27.85 9.82
CA PHE A 127 17.09 28.29 8.44
C PHE A 127 18.45 28.56 7.79
N LEU A 128 18.67 27.97 6.62
CA LEU A 128 19.82 28.28 5.78
C LEU A 128 19.57 29.61 5.07
N LEU A 129 20.45 30.57 5.28
CA LEU A 129 20.37 31.89 4.65
C LEU A 129 21.28 32.00 3.42
N LEU A 130 22.46 31.40 3.50
CA LEU A 130 23.46 31.43 2.43
C LEU A 130 24.19 30.08 2.38
N GLU A 131 24.30 29.49 1.18
CA GLU A 131 25.15 28.33 0.94
C GLU A 131 26.62 28.74 0.90
N GLU A 132 27.51 27.84 1.36
CA GLU A 132 28.95 28.08 1.22
C GLU A 132 29.35 28.01 -0.24
N ASP A 133 30.12 29.00 -0.69
CA ASP A 133 30.83 28.96 -1.96
C ASP A 133 32.35 29.10 -1.72
N PHE A 134 33.11 29.57 -2.71
CA PHE A 134 34.53 29.82 -2.53
C PHE A 134 34.83 31.00 -1.58
N LEU A 135 34.07 32.10 -1.66
CA LEU A 135 34.36 33.36 -0.95
C LEU A 135 33.59 33.50 0.37
N PHE A 136 32.33 33.08 0.39
CA PHE A 136 31.42 33.27 1.51
C PHE A 136 31.29 31.99 2.34
N PRO A 137 31.15 32.11 3.67
CA PRO A 137 30.79 30.98 4.51
C PRO A 137 29.30 30.62 4.32
N GLN A 138 28.95 29.39 4.70
CA GLN A 138 27.54 29.04 4.90
C GLN A 138 26.99 29.86 6.07
N VAL A 139 25.80 30.42 5.95
CA VAL A 139 25.17 31.22 7.01
C VAL A 139 23.81 30.65 7.37
N ALA A 140 23.56 30.49 8.67
CA ALA A 140 22.28 30.03 9.19
C ALA A 140 21.77 30.91 10.33
N LEU A 141 20.46 31.06 10.38
CA LEU A 141 19.72 31.68 11.48
C LEU A 141 18.90 30.59 12.18
N GLY A 142 19.00 30.51 13.50
CA GLY A 142 18.22 29.56 14.27
C GLY A 142 17.50 30.16 15.47
N PHE A 143 16.41 29.50 15.81
CA PHE A 143 15.53 29.81 16.92
C PHE A 143 15.43 28.57 17.80
N GLN A 144 16.00 28.64 18.99
CA GLN A 144 15.90 27.62 20.02
C GLN A 144 14.69 27.91 20.89
N ASP A 145 13.92 26.86 21.20
CA ASP A 145 12.68 26.94 21.98
C ASP A 145 11.77 28.03 21.39
N PHE A 146 11.56 27.92 20.07
CA PHE A 146 10.66 28.75 19.28
C PHE A 146 9.20 28.45 19.65
N LEU A 147 8.90 27.18 19.94
CA LEU A 147 7.63 26.75 20.54
C LEU A 147 7.91 25.87 21.77
N GLY A 148 7.73 26.43 22.96
CA GLY A 148 7.86 25.70 24.23
C GLY A 148 7.56 26.60 25.41
N THR A 149 8.16 26.35 26.57
CA THR A 149 7.94 27.17 27.79
C THR A 149 8.71 28.48 27.78
N GLY A 150 9.65 28.64 26.85
CA GLY A 150 10.56 29.78 26.82
C GLY A 150 11.74 29.64 27.77
N LEU A 151 11.83 28.52 28.51
CA LEU A 151 12.84 28.28 29.55
C LEU A 151 14.26 28.28 28.97
N PHE A 152 14.42 27.76 27.76
CA PHE A 152 15.71 27.68 27.06
C PHE A 152 15.72 28.51 25.77
N SER A 153 14.90 29.56 25.71
CA SER A 153 14.65 30.31 24.48
C SER A 153 15.79 31.25 24.11
N GLY A 154 16.19 31.21 22.84
CA GLY A 154 17.24 32.06 22.30
C GLY A 154 17.32 31.99 20.78
N GLU A 155 17.96 33.01 20.21
CA GLU A 155 18.16 33.14 18.77
C GLU A 155 19.66 33.12 18.48
N TYR A 156 20.08 32.65 17.31
CA TYR A 156 21.49 32.68 16.92
C TYR A 156 21.67 32.86 15.42
N LEU A 157 22.72 33.58 15.07
CA LEU A 157 23.23 33.67 13.70
C LEU A 157 24.63 33.05 13.69
N VAL A 158 24.88 32.12 12.78
CA VAL A 158 26.15 31.39 12.70
C VAL A 158 26.63 31.31 11.26
N ALA A 159 27.93 31.47 11.08
CA ALA A 159 28.64 31.26 9.84
C ALA A 159 29.58 30.06 9.97
N SER A 160 29.59 29.16 8.99
CA SER A 160 30.51 28.02 8.93
C SER A 160 31.28 27.97 7.61
N LYS A 161 32.58 27.69 7.67
CA LYS A 161 33.47 27.60 6.50
C LYS A 161 34.35 26.37 6.61
N ARG A 162 34.47 25.60 5.53
CA ARG A 162 35.28 24.40 5.49
C ARG A 162 36.54 24.59 4.65
N PHE A 163 37.66 24.14 5.22
CA PHE A 163 38.96 24.10 4.58
C PHE A 163 39.51 22.67 4.67
N GLY A 164 39.30 21.87 3.63
CA GLY A 164 39.69 20.45 3.61
C GLY A 164 38.98 19.67 4.73
N ASP A 165 39.75 19.14 5.68
CA ASP A 165 39.24 18.34 6.80
C ASP A 165 38.91 19.16 8.05
N LEU A 166 39.01 20.50 7.98
CA LEU A 166 38.63 21.40 9.07
C LEU A 166 37.37 22.19 8.73
N ASP A 167 36.42 22.23 9.65
CA ASP A 167 35.22 23.07 9.56
C ASP A 167 35.18 24.04 10.74
N PHE A 168 35.12 25.33 10.42
CA PHE A 168 35.12 26.41 11.40
C PHE A 168 33.73 27.00 11.49
N SER A 169 33.23 27.21 12.71
CA SER A 169 31.96 27.87 12.98
C SER A 169 32.16 29.08 13.89
N PHE A 170 31.58 30.21 13.53
CA PHE A 170 31.58 31.42 14.33
C PHE A 170 30.17 32.00 14.37
N GLY A 171 29.66 32.31 15.56
CA GLY A 171 28.30 32.79 15.71
C GLY A 171 28.09 33.75 16.86
N VAL A 172 26.89 34.34 16.85
CA VAL A 172 26.39 35.26 17.86
C VAL A 172 25.00 34.80 18.30
N GLY A 173 24.74 34.87 19.60
CA GLY A 173 23.47 34.46 20.22
C GLY A 173 22.77 35.59 20.98
N TRP A 174 21.46 35.42 21.17
CA TRP A 174 20.55 36.23 22.00
C TRP A 174 19.77 35.33 22.97
N GLY A 175 19.40 35.84 24.15
CA GLY A 175 18.67 35.04 25.14
C GLY A 175 19.52 33.89 25.69
N TYR A 176 18.96 32.67 25.79
CA TYR A 176 19.68 31.52 26.36
C TYR A 176 20.96 31.17 25.59
N THR A 177 20.97 31.33 24.26
CA THR A 177 22.15 31.09 23.41
C THR A 177 23.24 32.15 23.60
N ALA A 178 22.92 33.31 24.22
CA ALA A 178 23.90 34.30 24.65
C ALA A 178 24.47 34.04 26.06
N GLY A 179 23.92 33.05 26.78
CA GLY A 179 24.12 32.88 28.22
C GLY A 179 23.17 33.78 29.00
N SER A 180 22.15 33.21 29.64
CA SER A 180 21.31 33.92 30.62
C SER A 180 22.10 34.17 31.90
N GLY A 181 22.01 35.38 32.50
CA GLY A 181 22.55 35.63 33.85
C GLY A 181 23.20 37.00 34.06
N THR A 182 23.06 37.52 35.29
CA THR A 182 23.74 38.72 35.80
C THR A 182 25.24 38.46 36.00
N ARG A 183 26.04 39.52 35.87
CA ARG A 183 27.53 39.54 35.94
C ARG A 183 28.12 39.15 37.31
N ASP A 184 27.30 38.75 38.29
CA ASP A 184 27.68 38.73 39.71
C ASP A 184 28.56 37.54 40.13
N LYS A 185 28.88 36.60 39.22
CA LYS A 185 29.76 35.46 39.52
C LYS A 185 30.85 35.30 38.47
N GLU A 186 32.10 35.14 38.93
CA GLU A 186 33.36 35.02 38.15
C GLU A 186 33.48 33.69 37.36
N GLN A 187 32.40 33.17 36.77
CA GLN A 187 32.47 31.97 35.94
C GLN A 187 32.93 32.29 34.50
N PRO A 188 33.75 31.43 33.87
CA PRO A 188 34.18 31.61 32.49
C PRO A 188 33.01 31.44 31.53
N ALA A 189 32.72 32.48 30.72
CA ALA A 189 31.63 32.51 29.75
C ALA A 189 32.09 33.08 28.40
N GLY A 190 31.19 33.13 27.41
CA GLY A 190 31.47 33.73 26.09
C GLY A 190 31.76 35.23 26.14
N LEU A 191 32.36 35.73 25.06
CA LEU A 191 32.59 37.18 24.91
C LEU A 191 31.25 37.89 24.70
N ARG A 192 30.85 38.74 25.66
CA ARG A 192 29.60 39.50 25.60
C ARG A 192 29.78 40.94 25.11
N ARG A 193 28.75 41.46 24.44
CA ARG A 193 28.62 42.86 24.00
C ARG A 193 27.18 43.33 24.16
N ASN A 194 26.99 44.64 24.28
CA ASN A 194 25.65 45.23 24.30
C ASN A 194 24.87 44.85 23.04
N ASN A 195 23.59 44.53 23.19
CA ASN A 195 22.74 44.19 22.06
C ASN A 195 22.56 45.41 21.13
N PRO A 196 23.04 45.36 19.87
CA PRO A 196 22.96 46.49 18.96
C PRO A 196 21.52 46.86 18.61
N PHE A 197 20.57 45.93 18.77
CA PHE A 197 19.17 46.20 18.43
C PHE A 197 18.47 47.17 19.39
N ILE A 198 19.02 47.38 20.58
CA ILE A 198 18.54 48.38 21.53
C ILE A 198 18.61 49.79 20.94
N ASN A 199 19.57 50.05 20.05
CA ASN A 199 19.68 51.34 19.37
C ASN A 199 18.54 51.63 18.39
N PHE A 200 17.79 50.60 17.95
CA PHE A 200 16.60 50.79 17.10
C PHE A 200 15.32 50.97 17.91
N SER A 201 15.19 50.30 19.06
CA SER A 201 14.06 50.45 19.97
C SER A 201 14.37 49.88 21.36
N ASP A 202 13.92 50.58 22.41
CA ASP A 202 13.99 50.12 23.80
C ASP A 202 13.25 48.79 24.03
N SER A 203 12.34 48.40 23.14
CA SER A 203 11.66 47.09 23.23
C SER A 203 12.64 45.91 23.16
N PHE A 204 13.80 46.08 22.51
CA PHE A 204 14.83 45.04 22.43
C PHE A 204 15.67 44.91 23.71
N LYS A 205 15.54 45.83 24.66
CA LYS A 205 16.29 45.80 25.91
C LYS A 205 15.79 44.67 26.82
N SER A 206 14.48 44.60 27.03
CA SER A 206 13.87 43.62 27.92
C SER A 206 13.27 42.45 27.14
N ARG A 207 13.70 41.23 27.45
CA ARG A 207 13.07 40.02 26.92
C ARG A 207 11.80 39.72 27.73
N SER A 208 10.61 39.92 27.13
CA SER A 208 9.35 39.60 27.82
C SER A 208 9.26 38.08 28.02
N SER A 209 9.42 37.58 29.24
CA SER A 209 9.07 36.19 29.54
C SER A 209 7.56 36.07 29.44
N GLY A 210 7.05 35.40 28.40
CA GLY A 210 5.63 35.06 28.32
C GLY A 210 5.17 34.30 29.57
N ASN A 211 3.86 34.23 29.80
CA ASN A 211 3.30 33.41 30.88
C ASN A 211 3.96 32.03 30.84
N ARG A 212 4.58 31.60 31.97
CA ARG A 212 5.34 30.33 32.12
C ARG A 212 4.51 29.05 31.91
N GLN A 213 3.30 29.15 31.37
CA GLN A 213 2.50 28.04 30.92
C GLN A 213 3.03 27.62 29.54
N GLY A 214 3.70 26.47 29.47
CA GLY A 214 4.39 25.98 28.27
C GLY A 214 3.57 26.04 26.99
N GLY A 215 4.16 26.49 25.88
CA GLY A 215 3.56 26.44 24.55
C GLY A 215 2.98 27.75 24.02
N SER A 216 3.28 28.90 24.63
CA SER A 216 2.94 30.24 24.12
C SER A 216 3.87 30.69 22.99
N PHE A 217 3.32 31.30 21.93
CA PHE A 217 4.10 31.92 20.85
C PHE A 217 4.35 33.39 21.17
N ALA A 218 5.61 33.82 21.26
CA ALA A 218 5.99 35.16 21.73
C ALA A 218 7.08 35.81 20.86
N PRO A 219 6.76 36.23 19.62
CA PRO A 219 7.75 36.82 18.70
C PRO A 219 8.33 38.15 19.19
N GLY A 220 7.62 38.88 20.05
CA GLY A 220 8.08 40.15 20.63
C GLY A 220 9.28 40.03 21.58
N ALA A 221 9.71 38.81 21.92
CA ALA A 221 10.90 38.56 22.74
C ALA A 221 12.16 38.26 21.90
N TRP A 222 12.03 38.11 20.58
CA TRP A 222 13.16 37.71 19.72
C TRP A 222 14.20 38.81 19.59
N PHE A 223 15.47 38.41 19.50
CA PHE A 223 16.61 39.31 19.36
C PHE A 223 16.70 40.38 20.47
N SER A 224 16.05 40.11 21.60
CA SER A 224 15.92 41.01 22.73
C SER A 224 16.70 40.50 23.94
N GLY A 225 17.11 41.43 24.80
CA GLY A 225 18.03 41.22 25.92
C GLY A 225 19.13 42.30 25.90
N ASP A 226 19.69 42.59 27.07
CA ASP A 226 20.70 43.64 27.23
C ASP A 226 22.02 43.32 26.50
N GLU A 227 22.33 42.03 26.33
CA GLU A 227 23.60 41.54 25.81
C GLU A 227 23.43 40.47 24.73
N ILE A 228 24.40 40.43 23.82
CA ILE A 228 24.69 39.31 22.91
C ILE A 228 25.98 38.62 23.34
N SER A 229 26.17 37.35 22.96
CA SER A 229 27.43 36.64 23.19
C SER A 229 27.91 35.93 21.93
N PHE A 230 29.22 35.89 21.76
CA PHE A 230 29.87 35.18 20.67
C PHE A 230 30.25 33.76 21.08
N PHE A 231 30.13 32.84 20.12
CA PHE A 231 30.59 31.47 20.24
C PHE A 231 31.37 31.04 19.00
N THR A 232 32.26 30.07 19.18
CA THR A 232 33.11 29.55 18.11
C THR A 232 33.34 28.07 18.27
N GLY A 233 33.63 27.38 17.16
CA GLY A 233 33.84 25.94 17.12
C GLY A 233 34.70 25.51 15.95
N ILE A 234 35.46 24.44 16.15
CA ILE A 234 36.25 23.77 15.12
C ILE A 234 35.90 22.29 15.15
N GLU A 235 35.58 21.73 13.99
CA GLU A 235 35.45 20.31 13.75
C GLU A 235 36.61 19.83 12.86
N TYR A 236 37.33 18.81 13.30
CA TYR A 236 38.38 18.15 12.54
C TYR A 236 37.95 16.74 12.16
N PHE A 237 37.75 16.50 10.87
CA PHE A 237 37.45 15.19 10.30
C PHE A 237 38.73 14.38 10.22
N THR A 238 38.89 13.45 11.15
CA THR A 238 40.14 12.69 11.24
C THR A 238 40.27 11.71 10.07
N PRO A 239 41.48 11.21 9.76
CA PRO A 239 41.66 10.14 8.78
C PRO A 239 40.93 8.82 9.11
N ILE A 240 40.44 8.65 10.35
CA ILE A 240 39.64 7.49 10.74
C ILE A 240 38.20 7.71 10.28
N LYS A 241 37.74 6.87 9.34
CA LYS A 241 36.40 6.95 8.75
C LYS A 241 35.32 7.08 9.83
N GLY A 242 34.59 8.19 9.78
CA GLY A 242 33.47 8.49 10.67
C GLY A 242 33.86 9.13 12.02
N LEU A 243 35.15 9.26 12.34
CA LEU A 243 35.61 9.89 13.57
C LEU A 243 35.91 11.39 13.34
N THR A 244 35.29 12.24 14.16
CA THR A 244 35.44 13.69 14.14
C THR A 244 35.85 14.16 15.52
N PHE A 245 36.94 14.93 15.62
CA PHE A 245 37.29 15.66 16.83
C PHE A 245 36.62 17.03 16.80
N LYS A 246 36.10 17.50 17.93
CA LYS A 246 35.45 18.80 18.04
C LYS A 246 35.98 19.56 19.23
N ILE A 247 36.13 20.87 19.07
CA ILE A 247 36.40 21.82 20.14
C ILE A 247 35.53 23.06 19.94
N GLU A 248 34.96 23.58 21.02
CA GLU A 248 34.09 24.76 21.00
C GLU A 248 34.34 25.66 22.22
N SER A 249 34.01 26.93 22.05
CA SER A 249 33.86 27.90 23.14
C SER A 249 32.38 28.18 23.35
N ASP A 250 31.86 27.67 24.47
CA ASP A 250 30.47 27.79 24.90
C ASP A 250 30.19 29.21 25.42
N PRO A 251 29.21 29.92 24.85
CA PRO A 251 28.90 31.27 25.28
C PRO A 251 28.17 31.33 26.63
N HIS A 252 27.67 30.18 27.11
CA HIS A 252 26.73 30.10 28.21
C HIS A 252 27.38 30.38 29.57
N ASN A 253 26.61 30.98 30.49
CA ASN A 253 27.00 31.17 31.89
C ASN A 253 26.07 30.34 32.77
N TYR A 254 26.58 29.26 33.34
CA TYR A 254 25.75 28.29 34.08
C TYR A 254 25.42 28.73 35.51
N SER A 255 25.92 29.88 35.97
CA SER A 255 25.62 30.43 37.29
C SER A 255 24.22 31.03 37.43
N SER A 256 23.44 31.08 36.34
CA SER A 256 22.06 31.59 36.32
C SER A 256 21.18 30.74 35.41
N GLU A 257 21.19 29.44 35.70
CA GLU A 257 20.41 28.47 34.95
C GLU A 257 18.91 28.54 35.30
N PRO A 258 18.02 28.21 34.35
CA PRO A 258 16.59 28.23 34.57
C PRO A 258 16.17 27.37 35.77
N VAL A 259 14.99 27.67 36.34
CA VAL A 259 14.48 27.06 37.59
C VAL A 259 15.43 27.15 38.80
N GLY A 260 16.30 28.17 38.82
CA GLY A 260 17.24 28.42 39.92
C GLY A 260 18.27 27.30 40.04
N ASN A 261 18.77 26.81 38.90
CA ASN A 261 19.64 25.65 38.82
C ASN A 261 21.12 25.98 38.66
N ASP A 262 21.64 26.96 39.39
CA ASP A 262 23.05 27.38 39.32
C ASP A 262 23.99 26.16 39.30
N LEU A 263 24.80 26.04 38.24
CA LEU A 263 25.81 25.00 38.09
C LEU A 263 27.20 25.66 38.08
N ASP A 264 28.19 24.88 38.51
CA ASP A 264 29.58 25.30 38.46
C ASP A 264 30.19 25.02 37.08
N GLN A 265 31.05 25.94 36.66
CA GLN A 265 31.79 25.86 35.41
C GLN A 265 33.22 26.35 35.65
N SER A 266 34.20 25.51 35.34
CA SER A 266 35.63 25.86 35.43
C SER A 266 36.23 26.27 34.08
N SER A 267 35.56 25.96 32.98
CA SER A 267 35.97 26.34 31.62
C SER A 267 34.77 26.46 30.70
N ASN A 268 34.82 27.44 29.79
CA ASN A 268 33.89 27.57 28.66
C ASN A 268 34.34 26.78 27.43
N ILE A 269 35.47 26.09 27.48
CA ILE A 269 35.95 25.26 26.38
C ILE A 269 35.45 23.83 26.55
N ASN A 270 34.70 23.36 25.56
CA ASN A 270 34.26 21.97 25.47
C ASN A 270 34.99 21.27 24.33
N TRP A 271 35.36 20.00 24.52
CA TRP A 271 36.07 19.22 23.51
C TRP A 271 35.74 17.74 23.60
N GLY A 272 35.88 17.03 22.49
CA GLY A 272 35.53 15.61 22.45
C GLY A 272 35.52 15.03 21.05
N PHE A 273 34.88 13.87 20.94
CA PHE A 273 34.81 13.10 19.70
C PHE A 273 33.38 12.75 19.35
N ASN A 274 33.11 12.69 18.05
CA ASN A 274 31.91 12.10 17.47
C ASN A 274 32.33 10.95 16.54
N TYR A 275 31.70 9.80 16.66
CA TYR A 275 31.98 8.63 15.85
C TYR A 275 30.72 8.12 15.15
N ARG A 276 30.82 7.98 13.82
CA ARG A 276 29.79 7.43 12.93
C ARG A 276 30.37 6.27 12.13
N GLY A 277 30.58 5.13 12.82
CA GLY A 277 31.05 3.90 12.18
C GLY A 277 29.99 3.23 11.28
N PHE A 278 28.71 3.49 11.54
CA PHE A 278 27.58 3.03 10.74
C PHE A 278 26.74 4.21 10.27
N ASN A 279 26.13 4.12 9.10
CA ASN A 279 25.30 5.20 8.55
C ASN A 279 24.06 5.52 9.41
N TRP A 280 23.64 4.58 10.26
CA TRP A 280 22.46 4.69 11.12
C TRP A 280 22.78 5.01 12.59
N LEU A 281 24.06 5.00 13.02
CA LEU A 281 24.45 5.19 14.42
C LEU A 281 25.47 6.34 14.57
N ASP A 282 25.14 7.31 15.41
CA ASP A 282 25.98 8.45 15.78
C ASP A 282 26.24 8.41 17.29
N VAL A 283 27.51 8.44 17.70
CA VAL A 283 27.90 8.42 19.12
C VAL A 283 28.84 9.57 19.40
N ALA A 284 28.54 10.38 20.42
CA ALA A 284 29.40 11.48 20.85
C ALA A 284 29.82 11.32 22.31
N PHE A 285 31.08 11.66 22.60
CA PHE A 285 31.64 11.70 23.94
C PHE A 285 32.50 12.95 24.08
N ALA A 286 32.21 13.78 25.09
CA ALA A 286 32.91 15.05 25.26
C ALA A 286 33.13 15.41 26.73
N ARG A 287 34.13 16.24 26.97
CA ARG A 287 34.37 16.95 28.23
C ARG A 287 33.78 18.35 28.09
N GLN A 288 32.88 18.72 28.99
CA GLN A 288 32.16 20.00 28.97
C GLN A 288 32.21 20.73 30.31
N ARG A 289 32.04 22.05 30.31
CA ARG A 289 32.10 22.90 31.51
C ARG A 289 33.39 22.72 32.33
N GLY A 290 34.46 22.27 31.67
CA GLY A 290 35.74 21.87 32.27
C GLY A 290 35.71 20.51 32.99
N GLU A 291 34.61 20.13 33.65
CA GLU A 291 34.58 18.97 34.54
C GLU A 291 33.51 17.90 34.30
N GLU A 292 32.57 18.14 33.40
CA GLU A 292 31.44 17.25 33.15
C GLU A 292 31.65 16.38 31.91
N TRP A 293 31.19 15.13 31.97
CA TRP A 293 31.22 14.24 30.83
C TRP A 293 29.87 14.25 30.12
N MET A 294 29.90 14.38 28.80
CA MET A 294 28.75 14.24 27.91
C MET A 294 28.82 12.90 27.19
N LEU A 295 27.66 12.26 27.07
CA LEU A 295 27.46 11.11 26.18
C LEU A 295 26.18 11.32 25.36
N ARG A 296 26.28 11.12 24.05
CA ARG A 296 25.12 11.13 23.14
C ARG A 296 25.09 9.88 22.29
N PHE A 297 23.88 9.33 22.12
CA PHE A 297 23.58 8.28 21.14
C PHE A 297 22.47 8.76 20.21
N GLY A 298 22.68 8.64 18.90
CA GLY A 298 21.75 9.03 17.85
C GLY A 298 21.51 7.90 16.84
N LEU A 299 20.23 7.63 16.56
CA LEU A 299 19.78 6.73 15.51
C LEU A 299 19.31 7.56 14.30
N ARG A 300 19.88 7.30 13.13
CA ARG A 300 19.67 8.10 11.91
C ARG A 300 19.08 7.26 10.79
N ALA A 301 18.21 7.87 9.99
CA ALA A 301 17.66 7.29 8.77
C ALA A 301 17.43 8.38 7.72
N ASN A 302 17.55 8.03 6.43
CA ASN A 302 17.08 8.91 5.37
C ASN A 302 15.67 8.51 4.95
N LEU A 303 14.72 9.45 5.05
CA LEU A 303 13.32 9.19 4.75
C LEU A 303 13.05 8.95 3.26
N ASN A 304 14.02 9.07 2.35
CA ASN A 304 13.88 8.67 0.95
C ASN A 304 14.28 7.21 0.67
N ASP A 305 14.91 6.51 1.61
CA ASP A 305 15.38 5.14 1.44
C ASP A 305 14.20 4.17 1.26
N GLN A 306 14.29 3.28 0.27
CA GLN A 306 13.21 2.35 -0.12
C GLN A 306 13.05 1.14 0.81
N GLY A 307 13.84 1.07 1.89
CA GLY A 307 13.81 -0.02 2.85
C GLY A 307 14.35 -1.34 2.30
N ILE A 308 13.87 -2.45 2.88
CA ILE A 308 14.32 -3.80 2.55
C ILE A 308 13.85 -4.21 1.15
N PRO A 309 14.68 -4.87 0.33
CA PRO A 309 14.28 -5.44 -0.96
C PRO A 309 13.08 -6.40 -0.84
N LYS A 310 12.18 -6.35 -1.81
CA LYS A 310 10.89 -7.07 -1.80
C LYS A 310 11.01 -8.49 -2.37
N LEU A 311 11.85 -9.31 -1.73
CA LEU A 311 12.24 -10.63 -2.23
C LEU A 311 11.12 -11.68 -2.23
N MET A 312 10.05 -11.49 -1.44
CA MET A 312 8.90 -12.40 -1.38
C MET A 312 7.76 -12.00 -2.32
N ASP A 313 7.89 -10.89 -3.05
CA ASP A 313 6.93 -10.54 -4.09
C ASP A 313 7.24 -11.35 -5.35
N GLU A 314 6.21 -12.01 -5.89
CA GLU A 314 6.37 -12.75 -7.13
C GLU A 314 6.80 -11.82 -8.28
N PRO A 315 7.80 -12.23 -9.07
CA PRO A 315 8.20 -11.47 -10.23
C PRO A 315 7.02 -11.32 -11.18
N PRO A 316 6.94 -10.22 -11.95
CA PRO A 316 5.87 -10.06 -12.92
C PRO A 316 5.85 -11.24 -13.90
N ASN A 317 4.65 -11.77 -14.17
CA ASN A 317 4.48 -12.83 -15.17
C ASN A 317 5.10 -12.39 -16.50
N LYS A 318 6.01 -13.21 -17.04
CA LYS A 318 6.59 -12.96 -18.36
C LYS A 318 5.49 -13.15 -19.40
N LEU A 319 5.21 -12.11 -20.18
CA LEU A 319 4.28 -12.22 -21.30
C LEU A 319 4.73 -13.36 -22.21
N LYS A 320 3.92 -14.41 -22.30
CA LYS A 320 4.07 -15.43 -23.33
C LYS A 320 3.65 -14.78 -24.64
N VAL A 321 4.63 -14.29 -25.41
CA VAL A 321 4.37 -13.72 -26.74
C VAL A 321 3.66 -14.78 -27.56
N ARG A 322 2.34 -14.63 -27.75
CA ARG A 322 1.67 -15.28 -28.87
C ARG A 322 2.35 -14.69 -30.09
N LYS A 323 3.13 -15.51 -30.81
CA LYS A 323 3.68 -15.10 -32.10
C LYS A 323 2.49 -14.58 -32.91
N LYS A 324 2.46 -13.27 -33.13
CA LYS A 324 1.53 -12.58 -34.00
C LYS A 324 1.38 -13.47 -35.23
N THR A 325 0.28 -14.21 -35.33
CA THR A 325 0.04 -14.98 -36.54
C THR A 325 -0.32 -13.89 -37.50
N LEU A 326 0.69 -13.39 -38.25
CA LEU A 326 0.54 -12.29 -39.18
C LEU A 326 -0.80 -12.48 -39.86
N SER A 327 -1.72 -11.57 -39.56
CA SER A 327 -2.94 -11.34 -40.33
C SER A 327 -2.61 -11.67 -41.76
N SER A 328 -3.29 -12.68 -42.30
CA SER A 328 -3.22 -13.08 -43.69
C SER A 328 -2.89 -11.86 -44.53
N ARG A 329 -1.65 -11.78 -45.05
CA ARG A 329 -1.42 -10.99 -46.25
C ARG A 329 -2.53 -11.43 -47.19
N LYS A 330 -3.24 -10.46 -47.75
CA LYS A 330 -4.08 -10.65 -48.94
C LYS A 330 -3.49 -11.80 -49.75
N SER A 331 -4.33 -12.78 -50.05
CA SER A 331 -4.02 -13.87 -50.96
C SER A 331 -3.76 -13.32 -52.36
N ASP A 332 -2.62 -12.66 -52.54
CA ASP A 332 -1.98 -12.41 -53.81
C ASP A 332 -0.84 -13.42 -53.91
N ILE A 333 -1.22 -14.69 -53.96
CA ILE A 333 -0.35 -15.80 -54.39
C ILE A 333 -1.17 -16.58 -55.42
N GLY A 334 -1.30 -15.98 -56.60
CA GLY A 334 -1.36 -16.77 -57.82
C GLY A 334 0.00 -17.43 -57.98
N VAL A 335 0.14 -18.66 -57.48
CA VAL A 335 1.25 -19.54 -57.85
C VAL A 335 0.73 -20.44 -58.96
N ASP A 336 1.22 -20.13 -60.16
CA ASP A 336 1.19 -20.99 -61.33
C ASP A 336 1.83 -22.36 -60.97
N PRO A 337 1.10 -23.49 -61.07
CA PRO A 337 1.60 -24.81 -60.71
C PRO A 337 2.73 -25.34 -61.60
N SER A 338 3.15 -24.60 -62.64
CA SER A 338 4.10 -25.09 -63.65
C SER A 338 5.58 -24.84 -63.37
N ASN A 339 5.96 -24.16 -62.27
CA ASN A 339 7.35 -23.70 -62.06
C ASN A 339 8.12 -24.26 -60.85
N ILE A 340 7.74 -25.40 -60.28
CA ILE A 340 8.60 -26.10 -59.30
C ILE A 340 9.61 -26.99 -60.02
N LYS A 341 10.81 -26.45 -60.28
CA LYS A 341 11.97 -27.26 -60.68
C LYS A 341 12.52 -28.02 -59.47
N LYS A 342 12.69 -29.34 -59.64
CA LYS A 342 13.44 -30.22 -58.73
C LYS A 342 14.86 -29.67 -58.50
N ASN A 343 15.28 -29.65 -57.24
CA ASN A 343 16.61 -29.33 -56.71
C ASN A 343 16.83 -27.88 -56.27
N ASP A 344 16.46 -27.60 -55.02
CA ASP A 344 17.27 -26.72 -54.17
C ASP A 344 17.56 -27.41 -52.83
N LYS A 345 18.76 -27.98 -52.76
CA LYS A 345 19.35 -28.62 -51.59
C LYS A 345 20.13 -27.56 -50.81
N LYS A 346 19.58 -27.07 -49.69
CA LYS A 346 20.33 -26.59 -48.52
C LYS A 346 19.36 -26.23 -47.39
N LEU A 347 19.03 -27.23 -46.55
CA LEU A 347 18.68 -27.18 -45.11
C LEU A 347 18.05 -28.53 -44.69
N GLN A 348 18.88 -29.55 -44.45
CA GLN A 348 18.56 -30.79 -43.72
C GLN A 348 19.90 -31.33 -43.16
N PRO A 349 20.03 -31.52 -41.84
CA PRO A 349 19.91 -32.85 -41.22
C PRO A 349 18.99 -32.73 -39.97
N TRP A 350 18.28 -33.73 -39.43
CA TRP A 350 18.53 -35.14 -39.14
C TRP A 350 17.15 -35.80 -38.88
N PHE A 351 16.99 -37.09 -39.24
CA PHE A 351 15.78 -37.94 -39.23
C PHE A 351 14.90 -37.90 -40.48
N TYR A 352 15.29 -38.63 -41.52
CA TYR A 352 14.43 -39.59 -42.26
C TYR A 352 15.29 -40.25 -43.36
N ASP A 353 15.82 -41.43 -43.05
CA ASP A 353 15.84 -42.63 -43.89
C ASP A 353 16.99 -43.57 -43.49
N ARG A 354 16.61 -44.64 -42.78
CA ARG A 354 17.31 -45.91 -42.86
C ARG A 354 16.34 -47.06 -42.54
N TYR A 355 15.84 -47.67 -43.60
CA TYR A 355 15.57 -49.11 -43.77
C TYR A 355 14.77 -49.87 -42.68
N ARG A 356 13.52 -50.22 -43.05
CA ARG A 356 12.66 -51.35 -42.60
C ARG A 356 13.44 -52.54 -42.03
N PRO A 357 13.10 -52.98 -40.81
CA PRO A 357 12.21 -54.15 -40.62
C PRO A 357 10.96 -53.85 -39.75
N SER A 358 9.98 -54.75 -39.76
CA SER A 358 8.59 -54.63 -39.22
C SER A 358 8.46 -54.00 -37.82
N ASN A 359 7.81 -52.83 -37.75
CA ASN A 359 7.77 -51.97 -36.55
C ASN A 359 6.53 -52.15 -35.64
N ASP A 360 5.64 -53.10 -35.92
CA ASP A 360 4.44 -53.32 -35.10
C ASP A 360 4.81 -53.92 -33.73
N ASN A 361 5.82 -54.79 -33.66
CA ASN A 361 6.25 -55.44 -32.41
C ASN A 361 6.85 -54.46 -31.39
N LEU A 362 7.51 -53.38 -31.83
CA LEU A 362 8.13 -52.39 -30.93
C LEU A 362 7.09 -51.44 -30.29
N ARG A 363 5.95 -51.24 -30.97
CA ARG A 363 4.82 -50.44 -30.46
C ARG A 363 3.90 -51.26 -29.56
N ILE A 364 3.73 -52.55 -29.86
CA ILE A 364 3.02 -53.55 -29.04
C ILE A 364 3.68 -53.72 -27.67
N SER A 365 5.02 -53.78 -27.60
CA SER A 365 5.73 -53.89 -26.31
C SER A 365 5.55 -52.64 -25.43
N THR A 366 5.48 -51.46 -26.05
CA THR A 366 5.23 -50.19 -25.35
C THR A 366 3.79 -50.12 -24.84
N LEU A 367 2.81 -50.50 -25.67
CA LEU A 367 1.40 -50.57 -25.29
C LEU A 367 1.17 -51.57 -24.14
N ARG A 368 1.80 -52.75 -24.20
CA ARG A 368 1.78 -53.73 -23.11
C ARG A 368 2.30 -53.15 -21.79
N LYS A 369 3.35 -52.33 -21.84
CA LYS A 369 3.93 -51.70 -20.65
C LYS A 369 2.97 -50.67 -20.03
N ILE A 370 2.35 -49.82 -20.84
CA ILE A 370 1.37 -48.81 -20.39
C ILE A 370 0.17 -49.49 -19.73
N LEU A 371 -0.40 -50.52 -20.37
CA LEU A 371 -1.55 -51.24 -19.84
C LEU A 371 -1.23 -51.93 -18.50
N ASN A 372 -0.04 -52.50 -18.36
CA ASN A 372 0.41 -53.06 -17.09
C ASN A 372 0.61 -51.97 -16.01
N GLU A 373 1.09 -50.76 -16.37
CA GLU A 373 1.20 -49.62 -15.45
C GLU A 373 -0.18 -49.10 -14.99
N ASP A 374 -1.22 -49.25 -15.83
CA ASP A 374 -2.63 -48.94 -15.51
C ASP A 374 -3.36 -50.09 -14.78
N GLY A 375 -2.65 -51.16 -14.38
CA GLY A 375 -3.22 -52.29 -13.64
C GLY A 375 -3.98 -53.32 -14.48
N ILE A 376 -3.74 -53.38 -15.79
CA ILE A 376 -4.32 -54.37 -16.71
C ILE A 376 -3.27 -55.42 -17.04
N ASP A 377 -3.35 -56.62 -16.45
CA ASP A 377 -2.37 -57.69 -16.68
C ASP A 377 -2.55 -58.31 -18.08
N VAL A 378 -1.65 -57.96 -19.00
CA VAL A 378 -1.70 -58.45 -20.38
C VAL A 378 -1.12 -59.87 -20.49
N ILE A 379 -1.96 -60.85 -20.82
CA ILE A 379 -1.58 -62.24 -21.09
C ILE A 379 -1.00 -62.35 -22.50
N LYS A 380 -1.72 -61.85 -23.51
CA LYS A 380 -1.33 -61.92 -24.92
C LYS A 380 -1.71 -60.63 -25.63
N LEU A 381 -0.85 -60.12 -26.50
CA LEU A 381 -1.12 -58.91 -27.28
C LEU A 381 -0.50 -59.10 -28.66
N ASN A 382 -1.34 -59.18 -29.68
CA ASN A 382 -0.94 -59.40 -31.06
C ASN A 382 -1.64 -58.41 -31.98
N PHE A 383 -0.98 -58.02 -33.06
CA PHE A 383 -1.59 -57.26 -34.13
C PHE A 383 -1.72 -58.15 -35.36
N ARG A 384 -2.93 -58.24 -35.93
CA ARG A 384 -3.19 -59.05 -37.13
C ARG A 384 -4.31 -58.43 -37.96
N ASP A 385 -4.10 -58.35 -39.27
CA ASP A 385 -5.09 -57.92 -40.27
C ASP A 385 -5.71 -56.54 -40.01
N GLY A 386 -4.95 -55.66 -39.37
CA GLY A 386 -5.40 -54.32 -39.00
C GLY A 386 -6.16 -54.27 -37.68
N SER A 387 -6.24 -55.36 -36.91
CA SER A 387 -6.91 -55.39 -35.60
C SER A 387 -5.95 -55.76 -34.47
N ILE A 388 -6.13 -55.15 -33.30
CA ILE A 388 -5.40 -55.54 -32.09
C ILE A 388 -6.18 -56.64 -31.39
N PHE A 389 -5.54 -57.77 -31.16
CA PHE A 389 -6.04 -58.84 -30.30
C PHE A 389 -5.31 -58.78 -28.97
N ILE A 390 -6.04 -58.53 -27.90
CA ILE A 390 -5.50 -58.52 -26.56
C ILE A 390 -6.24 -59.53 -25.68
N GLU A 391 -5.48 -60.36 -24.99
CA GLU A 391 -5.96 -61.23 -23.92
C GLU A 391 -5.39 -60.68 -22.61
N VAL A 392 -6.27 -60.34 -21.68
CA VAL A 392 -5.91 -59.75 -20.40
C VAL A 392 -6.57 -60.50 -19.26
N PHE A 393 -6.02 -60.33 -18.07
CA PHE A 393 -6.69 -60.66 -16.82
C PHE A 393 -6.86 -59.37 -16.02
N SER A 394 -8.06 -58.80 -16.01
CA SER A 394 -8.28 -57.50 -15.40
C SER A 394 -9.66 -57.38 -14.76
N GLU A 395 -9.80 -56.48 -13.78
CA GLU A 395 -11.10 -56.07 -13.23
C GLU A 395 -11.84 -55.07 -14.13
N PHE A 396 -11.14 -54.43 -15.08
CA PHE A 396 -11.75 -53.54 -16.07
C PHE A 396 -12.60 -54.33 -17.08
N ASP A 397 -13.72 -53.76 -17.52
CA ASP A 397 -14.55 -54.34 -18.58
C ASP A 397 -13.88 -54.24 -19.95
N GLU A 398 -14.29 -55.08 -20.90
CA GLU A 398 -13.63 -55.21 -22.20
C GLU A 398 -13.66 -53.89 -22.99
N ARG A 399 -14.71 -53.08 -22.79
CA ARG A 399 -14.89 -51.79 -23.46
C ARG A 399 -13.95 -50.72 -22.93
N SER A 400 -13.76 -50.61 -21.61
CA SER A 400 -12.81 -49.66 -21.01
C SER A 400 -11.38 -49.98 -21.42
N ILE A 401 -11.02 -51.27 -21.44
CA ILE A 401 -9.71 -51.73 -21.93
C ILE A 401 -9.53 -51.34 -23.40
N ALA A 402 -10.54 -51.56 -24.24
CA ALA A 402 -10.49 -51.18 -25.64
C ALA A 402 -10.40 -49.66 -25.84
N GLN A 403 -11.06 -48.86 -25.00
CA GLN A 403 -10.95 -47.40 -25.00
C GLN A 403 -9.54 -46.91 -24.64
N ILE A 404 -8.94 -47.44 -23.57
CA ILE A 404 -7.57 -47.10 -23.14
C ILE A 404 -6.57 -47.44 -24.25
N ILE A 405 -6.74 -48.60 -24.90
CA ILE A 405 -5.91 -48.99 -26.04
C ILE A 405 -6.09 -47.99 -27.18
N SER A 406 -7.34 -47.59 -27.48
CA SER A 406 -7.64 -46.66 -28.58
C SER A 406 -7.05 -45.26 -28.38
N THR A 407 -6.88 -44.80 -27.13
CA THR A 407 -6.26 -43.50 -26.79
C THR A 407 -4.74 -43.54 -26.85
N HIS A 408 -4.12 -44.69 -26.58
CA HIS A 408 -2.66 -44.83 -26.53
C HIS A 408 -2.03 -45.43 -27.80
N SER A 409 -2.85 -45.95 -28.73
CA SER A 409 -2.36 -46.55 -29.96
C SER A 409 -2.27 -45.56 -31.12
N ASP A 410 -1.04 -45.19 -31.54
CA ASP A 410 -0.77 -44.46 -32.79
C ASP A 410 -0.82 -45.37 -34.05
N LEU A 411 -1.50 -46.51 -33.95
CA LEU A 411 -1.60 -47.52 -35.01
C LEU A 411 -2.86 -47.30 -35.85
N TYR A 412 -2.77 -47.56 -37.15
CA TYR A 412 -3.95 -47.59 -38.02
C TYR A 412 -4.67 -48.93 -37.82
N ILE A 413 -5.57 -48.95 -36.83
CA ILE A 413 -6.32 -50.14 -36.39
C ILE A 413 -7.75 -50.03 -36.92
N LYS A 414 -8.38 -51.14 -37.31
CA LYS A 414 -9.79 -51.25 -37.70
C LYS A 414 -10.66 -51.62 -36.50
N SER A 415 -10.26 -52.62 -35.72
CA SER A 415 -10.97 -53.04 -34.52
C SER A 415 -10.01 -53.49 -33.41
N ILE A 416 -10.48 -53.44 -32.16
CA ILE A 416 -9.79 -53.95 -30.98
C ILE A 416 -10.61 -55.10 -30.41
N ILE A 417 -9.99 -56.26 -30.30
CA ILE A 417 -10.60 -57.49 -29.81
C ILE A 417 -10.00 -57.76 -28.43
N VAL A 418 -10.81 -57.57 -27.40
CA VAL A 418 -10.42 -57.77 -26.00
C VAL A 418 -11.02 -59.07 -25.52
N LYS A 419 -10.16 -59.98 -25.11
CA LYS A 419 -10.51 -61.18 -24.35
C LYS A 419 -10.13 -60.97 -22.89
N ASN A 420 -11.10 -60.79 -22.01
CA ASN A 420 -10.88 -60.72 -20.57
C ASN A 420 -11.57 -61.93 -19.92
N LYS A 421 -10.79 -62.75 -19.19
CA LYS A 421 -11.25 -64.04 -18.62
C LYS A 421 -11.83 -64.95 -19.73
N ASN A 422 -13.15 -65.21 -19.72
CA ASN A 422 -13.84 -66.07 -20.69
C ASN A 422 -14.71 -65.29 -21.69
N ILE A 423 -14.65 -63.96 -21.70
CA ILE A 423 -15.45 -63.09 -22.55
C ILE A 423 -14.52 -62.47 -23.60
N THR A 424 -14.89 -62.60 -24.88
CA THR A 424 -14.21 -61.95 -26.00
C THR A 424 -15.19 -60.98 -26.65
N HIS A 425 -14.82 -59.71 -26.74
CA HIS A 425 -15.58 -58.70 -27.46
C HIS A 425 -14.70 -58.00 -28.50
N GLU A 426 -15.28 -57.73 -29.67
CA GLU A 426 -14.67 -56.92 -30.72
C GLU A 426 -15.31 -55.54 -30.72
N PHE A 427 -14.47 -54.50 -30.76
CA PHE A 427 -14.88 -53.11 -30.81
C PHE A 427 -14.33 -52.45 -32.07
N ASP A 428 -15.20 -51.82 -32.87
CA ASP A 428 -14.76 -50.97 -33.96
C ASP A 428 -14.05 -49.73 -33.42
N ILE A 429 -12.89 -49.38 -34.01
CA ILE A 429 -12.08 -48.27 -33.51
C ILE A 429 -12.81 -46.92 -33.64
N ASN A 430 -13.63 -46.76 -34.67
CA ASN A 430 -14.34 -45.52 -34.92
C ASN A 430 -15.47 -45.37 -33.89
N ASP A 431 -16.15 -46.45 -33.54
CA ASP A 431 -17.16 -46.44 -32.47
C ASP A 431 -16.57 -46.09 -31.10
N LEU A 432 -15.40 -46.62 -30.77
CA LEU A 432 -14.68 -46.28 -29.53
C LEU A 432 -14.24 -44.81 -29.51
N LYS A 433 -13.65 -44.32 -30.61
CA LYS A 433 -13.21 -42.92 -30.74
C LYS A 433 -14.39 -41.94 -30.73
N ASN A 434 -15.51 -42.31 -31.34
CA ASN A 434 -16.74 -41.52 -31.31
C ASN A 434 -17.30 -41.44 -29.88
N THR A 435 -17.30 -42.56 -29.12
CA THR A 435 -17.74 -42.59 -27.72
C THR A 435 -16.87 -41.70 -26.83
N LEU A 436 -15.53 -41.79 -26.94
CA LEU A 436 -14.58 -40.96 -26.21
C LEU A 436 -14.71 -39.46 -26.53
N ALA A 437 -15.03 -39.12 -27.78
CA ALA A 437 -15.29 -37.73 -28.17
C ALA A 437 -16.58 -37.19 -27.53
N ILE A 438 -17.61 -38.02 -27.36
CA ILE A 438 -18.88 -37.68 -26.72
C ILE A 438 -18.69 -37.50 -25.20
N ASP A 439 -17.95 -38.40 -24.55
CA ASP A 439 -17.71 -38.31 -23.10
C ASP A 439 -16.88 -37.07 -22.74
N ASN A 440 -15.87 -36.75 -23.55
CA ASN A 440 -15.12 -35.49 -23.40
C ASN A 440 -15.99 -34.26 -23.66
N LEU A 441 -16.89 -34.31 -24.64
CA LEU A 441 -17.84 -33.24 -24.90
C LEU A 441 -18.75 -33.01 -23.68
N PHE A 442 -19.24 -34.06 -23.04
CA PHE A 442 -20.08 -33.96 -21.84
C PHE A 442 -19.32 -33.40 -20.64
N TYR A 443 -18.09 -33.86 -20.44
CA TYR A 443 -17.22 -33.35 -19.39
C TYR A 443 -16.98 -31.83 -19.55
N GLN A 444 -16.66 -31.37 -20.76
CA GLN A 444 -16.39 -29.96 -21.04
C GLN A 444 -17.65 -29.09 -20.98
N LEU A 445 -18.81 -29.58 -21.44
CA LEU A 445 -20.08 -28.86 -21.33
C LEU A 445 -20.48 -28.67 -19.86
N ASN A 446 -20.36 -29.71 -19.03
CA ASN A 446 -20.62 -29.61 -17.59
C ASN A 446 -19.66 -28.64 -16.91
N LYS A 447 -18.36 -28.67 -17.23
CA LYS A 447 -17.36 -27.73 -16.70
C LYS A 447 -17.65 -26.28 -17.10
N SER A 448 -18.27 -26.07 -18.27
CA SER A 448 -18.64 -24.76 -18.79
C SER A 448 -20.01 -24.25 -18.30
N GLY A 449 -20.62 -24.92 -17.30
CA GLY A 449 -21.88 -24.50 -16.70
C GLY A 449 -23.15 -24.97 -17.44
N TRP A 450 -23.04 -25.97 -18.31
CA TRP A 450 -24.16 -26.53 -19.09
C TRP A 450 -24.39 -28.00 -18.77
N GLN A 451 -25.62 -28.35 -18.37
CA GLN A 451 -26.03 -29.74 -18.21
C GLN A 451 -26.57 -30.27 -19.52
N VAL A 452 -25.99 -31.36 -20.02
CA VAL A 452 -26.52 -32.09 -21.19
C VAL A 452 -27.81 -32.81 -20.80
N THR A 453 -28.88 -32.57 -21.55
CA THR A 453 -30.21 -33.15 -21.29
C THR A 453 -30.56 -34.27 -22.28
N GLU A 454 -30.16 -34.14 -23.54
CA GLU A 454 -30.43 -35.12 -24.59
C GLU A 454 -29.37 -35.03 -25.68
N VAL A 455 -29.00 -36.16 -26.30
CA VAL A 455 -28.13 -36.20 -27.48
C VAL A 455 -28.74 -37.08 -28.57
N LYS A 456 -28.88 -36.52 -29.77
CA LYS A 456 -29.34 -37.24 -30.96
C LYS A 456 -28.23 -37.28 -31.99
N ILE A 457 -27.77 -38.48 -32.32
CA ILE A 457 -26.72 -38.69 -33.31
C ILE A 457 -27.36 -39.35 -34.53
N ASN A 458 -27.16 -38.75 -35.70
CA ASN A 458 -27.42 -39.34 -37.00
C ASN A 458 -26.10 -39.38 -37.80
N GLN A 459 -26.05 -40.11 -38.92
CA GLN A 459 -24.82 -40.37 -39.70
C GLN A 459 -24.04 -39.09 -40.08
N ASP A 460 -24.74 -37.96 -40.24
CA ASP A 460 -24.17 -36.68 -40.67
C ASP A 460 -24.34 -35.53 -39.66
N VAL A 461 -25.08 -35.73 -38.56
CA VAL A 461 -25.43 -34.65 -37.63
C VAL A 461 -25.49 -35.17 -36.19
N MET A 462 -24.75 -34.52 -35.30
CA MET A 462 -24.93 -34.66 -33.85
C MET A 462 -25.69 -33.44 -33.32
N ILE A 463 -26.77 -33.69 -32.59
CA ILE A 463 -27.59 -32.68 -31.93
C ILE A 463 -27.48 -32.87 -30.43
N VAL A 464 -26.95 -31.88 -29.71
CA VAL A 464 -26.82 -31.90 -28.25
C VAL A 464 -27.77 -30.87 -27.67
N TYR A 465 -28.65 -31.31 -26.77
CA TYR A 465 -29.56 -30.46 -26.01
C TYR A 465 -28.96 -30.17 -24.65
N VAL A 466 -28.89 -28.89 -24.29
CA VAL A 466 -28.26 -28.45 -23.04
C VAL A 466 -29.15 -27.45 -22.29
N ILE A 467 -29.01 -27.42 -20.96
CA ILE A 467 -29.60 -26.41 -20.08
C ILE A 467 -28.51 -25.71 -19.25
N PRO A 468 -28.61 -24.39 -19.02
CA PRO A 468 -27.65 -23.67 -18.20
C PRO A 468 -27.86 -23.99 -16.71
N LEU A 469 -26.78 -24.24 -15.98
CA LEU A 469 -26.85 -24.64 -14.58
C LEU A 469 -27.12 -23.48 -13.60
N LEU A 470 -26.89 -22.20 -13.97
CA LEU A 470 -27.15 -21.04 -13.09
C LEU A 470 -27.46 -19.72 -13.85
N GLY A 471 -28.55 -19.03 -13.46
CA GLY A 471 -28.73 -17.57 -13.66
C GLY A 471 -29.78 -17.09 -14.68
N ASN A 472 -30.70 -16.21 -14.25
CA ASN A 472 -31.70 -15.54 -15.10
C ASN A 472 -31.05 -14.72 -16.25
N PHE A 473 -31.21 -15.15 -17.50
CA PHE A 473 -30.93 -14.31 -18.67
C PHE A 473 -32.16 -13.47 -19.04
N PRO A 474 -32.03 -12.15 -19.28
CA PRO A 474 -33.11 -11.38 -19.89
C PRO A 474 -33.18 -11.73 -21.38
N VAL A 475 -34.32 -12.30 -21.78
CA VAL A 475 -34.63 -12.64 -23.17
C VAL A 475 -34.84 -11.34 -23.95
N ARG A 476 -33.96 -11.03 -24.91
CA ARG A 476 -34.27 -10.12 -26.02
C ARG A 476 -34.02 -10.83 -27.34
N THR A 477 -35.03 -10.69 -28.18
CA THR A 477 -35.28 -11.28 -29.48
C THR A 477 -34.04 -11.23 -30.39
N ILE A 478 -33.54 -12.40 -30.77
CA ILE A 478 -32.53 -12.53 -31.82
C ILE A 478 -33.24 -12.46 -33.17
N ASP A 479 -32.78 -11.55 -34.01
CA ASP A 479 -33.31 -11.31 -35.34
C ASP A 479 -33.21 -12.57 -36.24
N LYS A 480 -34.36 -12.89 -36.83
CA LYS A 480 -34.66 -13.71 -38.01
C LYS A 480 -33.48 -14.48 -38.63
N LYS A 481 -33.30 -15.74 -38.22
CA LYS A 481 -32.90 -16.86 -39.12
C LYS A 481 -32.97 -18.27 -38.53
N PHE A 482 -33.59 -18.45 -37.36
CA PHE A 482 -33.80 -19.78 -36.78
C PHE A 482 -35.29 -20.02 -36.54
N VAL A 483 -35.81 -21.11 -37.11
CA VAL A 483 -37.17 -21.60 -36.87
C VAL A 483 -37.15 -22.39 -35.56
N ILE A 484 -37.85 -21.89 -34.55
CA ILE A 484 -38.14 -22.57 -33.28
C ILE A 484 -39.37 -23.45 -33.53
N LEU A 485 -39.25 -24.77 -33.32
CA LEU A 485 -40.42 -25.67 -33.27
C LEU A 485 -40.88 -25.82 -31.81
N PRO A 486 -42.18 -25.71 -31.51
CA PRO A 486 -42.68 -25.89 -30.15
C PRO A 486 -42.64 -27.38 -29.73
N PRO A 487 -42.49 -27.67 -28.43
CA PRO A 487 -42.45 -29.05 -27.93
C PRO A 487 -43.87 -29.64 -27.88
N GLY A 488 -44.07 -30.82 -28.46
CA GLY A 488 -45.35 -31.54 -28.33
C GLY A 488 -45.70 -32.60 -29.38
N ILE A 489 -44.87 -32.87 -30.39
CA ILE A 489 -45.17 -33.91 -31.39
C ILE A 489 -44.30 -35.14 -31.15
N LYS A 490 -44.85 -36.13 -30.43
CA LYS A 490 -44.35 -37.52 -30.48
C LYS A 490 -45.04 -38.21 -31.66
N ASN A 491 -44.23 -38.79 -32.55
CA ASN A 491 -44.61 -39.52 -33.76
C ASN A 491 -44.98 -38.67 -34.97
N ILE A 492 -43.95 -38.19 -35.68
CA ILE A 492 -44.06 -37.99 -37.12
C ILE A 492 -42.92 -38.76 -37.80
N LYS A 493 -43.33 -39.80 -38.55
CA LYS A 493 -42.49 -40.50 -39.52
C LYS A 493 -42.61 -39.71 -40.82
N ILE A 494 -41.66 -38.83 -41.13
CA ILE A 494 -41.63 -38.15 -42.44
C ILE A 494 -40.60 -38.83 -43.33
N THR A 495 -41.14 -39.71 -44.16
CA THR A 495 -40.71 -39.96 -45.53
C THR A 495 -40.84 -38.69 -46.37
N THR A 496 -39.76 -38.37 -47.07
CA THR A 496 -39.69 -37.63 -48.34
C THR A 496 -40.24 -36.19 -48.40
N ILE A 497 -39.32 -35.29 -48.75
CA ILE A 497 -39.49 -33.87 -49.06
C ILE A 497 -40.50 -33.67 -50.20
N PHE A 498 -41.43 -32.73 -50.06
CA PHE A 498 -41.87 -31.89 -51.19
C PHE A 498 -42.17 -30.46 -50.73
N GLU A 499 -41.77 -29.54 -51.60
CA GLU A 499 -41.82 -28.09 -51.48
C GLU A 499 -43.25 -27.53 -51.50
N ASN A 500 -43.34 -26.28 -51.03
CA ASN A 500 -44.25 -25.21 -51.45
C ASN A 500 -45.40 -24.80 -50.51
N THR A 501 -45.33 -23.49 -50.23
CA THR A 501 -46.41 -22.52 -50.08
C THR A 501 -46.96 -22.27 -48.66
N ALA A 502 -46.57 -21.11 -48.15
CA ALA A 502 -47.28 -20.36 -47.12
C ALA A 502 -48.64 -19.90 -47.63
N ARG A 503 -49.73 -20.23 -46.92
CA ARG A 503 -50.95 -19.40 -46.82
C ARG A 503 -51.86 -19.86 -45.68
N ASP A 504 -52.44 -18.86 -45.02
CA ASP A 504 -53.66 -18.87 -44.22
C ASP A 504 -53.63 -19.42 -42.78
N ILE A 505 -53.35 -18.49 -41.84
CA ILE A 505 -53.82 -18.56 -40.44
C ILE A 505 -54.90 -17.49 -40.27
N THR A 506 -56.13 -17.94 -40.05
CA THR A 506 -57.22 -17.29 -39.31
C THR A 506 -58.29 -18.38 -39.27
N THR A 507 -58.69 -18.97 -38.16
CA THR A 507 -59.33 -18.40 -36.96
C THR A 507 -59.65 -19.58 -36.04
N ASN A 508 -59.49 -19.44 -34.71
CA ASN A 508 -60.61 -19.53 -33.76
C ASN A 508 -60.17 -19.54 -32.30
N VAL A 509 -60.90 -18.73 -31.54
CA VAL A 509 -60.79 -18.42 -30.12
C VAL A 509 -61.58 -19.47 -29.31
N ILE A 510 -60.91 -19.99 -28.28
CA ILE A 510 -61.37 -20.31 -26.92
C ILE A 510 -62.87 -20.61 -26.70
N THR A 511 -63.17 -21.72 -26.02
CA THR A 511 -64.19 -21.83 -24.94
C THR A 511 -63.90 -23.13 -24.15
N ASP A 512 -63.48 -23.05 -22.89
CA ASP A 512 -64.32 -23.12 -21.65
C ASP A 512 -64.61 -24.60 -21.25
N ASN A 513 -64.50 -25.13 -20.02
CA ASN A 513 -64.70 -24.61 -18.68
C ASN A 513 -64.08 -25.58 -17.63
N ARG A 514 -63.46 -25.01 -16.59
CA ARG A 514 -63.42 -25.36 -15.15
C ARG A 514 -63.40 -26.83 -14.64
N LYS A 515 -62.42 -27.08 -13.74
CA LYS A 515 -62.65 -27.51 -12.34
C LYS A 515 -61.44 -27.19 -11.44
N ASP A 516 -61.72 -26.49 -10.34
CA ASP A 516 -61.15 -26.53 -8.97
C ASP A 516 -59.92 -27.42 -8.72
N SER A 517 -58.92 -27.14 -7.87
CA SER A 517 -58.68 -26.19 -6.77
C SER A 517 -57.25 -26.43 -6.23
N LEU A 518 -56.78 -25.53 -5.36
CA LEU A 518 -55.68 -25.65 -4.38
C LEU A 518 -54.24 -25.20 -4.73
N GLU A 519 -53.65 -24.62 -3.70
CA GLU A 519 -52.47 -23.75 -3.64
C GLU A 519 -51.12 -24.46 -3.82
N LYS A 520 -50.18 -23.65 -4.33
CA LYS A 520 -48.75 -23.59 -3.94
C LYS A 520 -48.01 -24.92 -3.76
N THR A 521 -47.28 -25.31 -4.80
CA THR A 521 -45.89 -25.77 -4.63
C THR A 521 -45.08 -25.40 -5.87
N ARG A 522 -44.00 -24.62 -5.66
CA ARG A 522 -42.85 -24.36 -6.53
C ARG A 522 -43.05 -24.52 -8.05
N THR A 523 -43.18 -23.37 -8.73
CA THR A 523 -42.85 -23.22 -10.15
C THR A 523 -41.43 -23.72 -10.42
N GLN A 524 -41.35 -24.94 -10.94
CA GLN A 524 -40.23 -25.44 -11.71
C GLN A 524 -40.12 -24.52 -12.93
N LYS A 525 -39.08 -23.68 -12.98
CA LYS A 525 -38.77 -22.88 -14.17
C LYS A 525 -38.57 -23.86 -15.32
N ASN A 526 -39.46 -23.81 -16.30
CA ASN A 526 -39.24 -24.38 -17.62
C ASN A 526 -38.01 -23.67 -18.20
N TYR A 527 -36.86 -24.34 -18.21
CA TYR A 527 -35.71 -23.88 -18.95
C TYR A 527 -35.86 -24.40 -20.38
N ASP A 528 -35.92 -23.49 -21.34
CA ASP A 528 -35.92 -23.84 -22.76
C ASP A 528 -34.60 -24.56 -23.09
N ASN A 529 -34.68 -25.79 -23.62
CA ASN A 529 -33.50 -26.53 -24.07
C ASN A 529 -32.88 -25.84 -25.28
N PHE A 530 -31.57 -25.59 -25.25
CA PHE A 530 -30.84 -25.05 -26.39
C PHE A 530 -30.36 -26.19 -27.30
N GLU A 531 -30.59 -26.06 -28.60
CA GLU A 531 -30.21 -27.07 -29.61
C GLU A 531 -28.86 -26.71 -30.26
N ILE A 532 -27.86 -27.58 -30.09
CA ILE A 532 -26.55 -27.45 -30.75
C ILE A 532 -26.46 -28.46 -31.89
N LYS A 533 -26.45 -28.00 -33.15
CA LYS A 533 -26.28 -28.86 -34.35
C LYS A 533 -24.84 -28.85 -34.85
N LEU A 534 -24.19 -29.99 -34.80
CA LEU A 534 -22.88 -30.22 -35.39
C LEU A 534 -23.06 -31.03 -36.68
N LYS A 535 -22.76 -30.44 -37.85
CA LYS A 535 -22.96 -31.06 -39.16
C LYS A 535 -21.62 -31.47 -39.78
N ARG A 536 -21.51 -32.74 -40.19
CA ARG A 536 -20.38 -33.26 -40.96
C ARG A 536 -20.38 -32.59 -42.33
N ASN A 537 -19.31 -31.85 -42.65
CA ASN A 537 -19.22 -31.12 -43.91
C ASN A 537 -18.20 -31.79 -44.83
N SER A 538 -18.53 -32.97 -45.41
CA SER A 538 -17.73 -33.55 -46.51
C SER A 538 -18.42 -34.76 -47.15
N LYS A 539 -18.34 -34.83 -48.49
CA LYS A 539 -18.82 -35.93 -49.34
C LYS A 539 -17.90 -37.16 -49.39
N ASN A 540 -16.82 -37.21 -48.60
CA ASN A 540 -15.87 -38.33 -48.61
C ASN A 540 -15.75 -39.05 -47.26
N GLU A 541 -15.77 -40.38 -47.31
CA GLU A 541 -15.72 -41.28 -46.14
C GLU A 541 -14.42 -41.19 -45.32
N ASN A 542 -13.31 -40.72 -45.89
CA ASN A 542 -12.02 -40.62 -45.18
C ASN A 542 -11.87 -39.37 -44.27
N GLU A 543 -12.82 -38.43 -44.30
CA GLU A 543 -12.75 -37.19 -43.48
C GLU A 543 -13.59 -37.22 -42.18
N SER A 544 -14.35 -38.28 -41.89
CA SER A 544 -15.03 -38.46 -40.58
C SER A 544 -14.05 -38.42 -39.42
N SER A 545 -12.89 -39.05 -39.62
CA SER A 545 -11.76 -39.05 -38.69
C SER A 545 -11.26 -37.62 -38.40
N ASN A 546 -11.31 -36.74 -39.40
CA ASN A 546 -10.83 -35.36 -39.31
C ASN A 546 -11.80 -34.48 -38.50
N PHE A 547 -13.10 -34.72 -38.61
CA PHE A 547 -14.13 -33.98 -37.86
C PHE A 547 -14.03 -34.19 -36.34
N PHE A 548 -13.91 -35.44 -35.89
CA PHE A 548 -13.78 -35.74 -34.45
C PHE A 548 -12.39 -35.38 -33.89
N THR A 549 -11.35 -35.43 -34.73
CA THR A 549 -10.01 -34.95 -34.34
C THR A 549 -9.99 -33.42 -34.19
N GLN A 550 -10.65 -32.67 -35.08
CA GLN A 550 -10.83 -31.22 -34.96
C GLN A 550 -11.69 -30.82 -33.75
N LEU A 551 -12.73 -31.61 -33.44
CA LEU A 551 -13.51 -31.49 -32.20
C LEU A 551 -12.61 -31.66 -30.97
N ARG A 552 -11.82 -32.74 -30.91
CA ARG A 552 -10.89 -33.02 -29.81
C ARG A 552 -9.86 -31.90 -29.61
N ASP A 553 -9.23 -31.43 -30.69
CA ASP A 553 -8.19 -30.41 -30.62
C ASP A 553 -8.77 -29.03 -30.22
N ALA A 554 -10.04 -28.80 -30.53
CA ALA A 554 -10.69 -27.53 -30.22
C ALA A 554 -11.19 -27.41 -28.77
N PHE A 555 -11.45 -28.53 -28.11
CA PHE A 555 -11.87 -28.56 -26.70
C PHE A 555 -10.72 -28.86 -25.73
N THR A 556 -9.51 -29.12 -26.25
CA THR A 556 -8.27 -29.28 -25.46
C THR A 556 -7.34 -28.06 -25.53
N GLY A 557 -7.48 -27.20 -26.55
CA GLY A 557 -6.79 -25.91 -26.65
C GLY A 557 -7.75 -24.73 -26.60
N GLY A 558 -7.59 -23.83 -25.62
CA GLY A 558 -8.49 -22.70 -25.32
C GLY A 558 -8.72 -21.64 -26.43
N SER A 559 -8.24 -21.86 -27.64
CA SER A 559 -8.32 -20.93 -28.78
C SER A 559 -9.35 -21.28 -29.86
N SER A 560 -10.21 -22.30 -29.67
CA SER A 560 -10.84 -22.97 -30.82
C SER A 560 -12.38 -23.05 -30.86
N LEU A 561 -13.11 -22.41 -29.94
CA LEU A 561 -14.59 -22.42 -29.96
C LEU A 561 -15.18 -21.66 -31.18
N ARG A 562 -14.53 -20.58 -31.63
CA ARG A 562 -14.95 -19.83 -32.85
C ARG A 562 -14.83 -20.66 -34.14
N LYS A 563 -13.90 -21.61 -34.20
CA LYS A 563 -13.67 -22.43 -35.41
C LYS A 563 -14.74 -23.52 -35.59
N LEU A 564 -15.36 -24.00 -34.52
CA LEU A 564 -16.33 -25.11 -34.57
C LEU A 564 -17.79 -24.67 -34.69
N PHE A 565 -18.14 -23.54 -34.10
CA PHE A 565 -19.52 -23.05 -34.05
C PHE A 565 -19.80 -21.94 -35.08
N GLY A 566 -18.82 -21.63 -35.93
CA GLY A 566 -18.87 -20.49 -36.86
C GLY A 566 -19.09 -19.15 -36.16
N ASP A 567 -19.51 -18.14 -36.92
CA ASP A 567 -19.89 -16.80 -36.42
C ASP A 567 -21.09 -16.82 -35.45
N GLY A 568 -21.62 -18.00 -35.11
CA GLY A 568 -22.79 -18.21 -34.27
C GLY A 568 -22.52 -18.31 -32.76
N VAL A 569 -21.26 -18.39 -32.29
CA VAL A 569 -21.00 -18.20 -30.85
C VAL A 569 -21.30 -16.74 -30.54
N PRO A 570 -22.27 -16.43 -29.67
CA PRO A 570 -22.55 -15.05 -29.31
C PRO A 570 -21.24 -14.42 -28.83
N TYR A 571 -20.80 -13.34 -29.47
CA TYR A 571 -19.56 -12.61 -29.12
C TYR A 571 -19.40 -12.39 -27.60
N LYS A 572 -20.54 -12.27 -26.90
CA LYS A 572 -20.67 -12.16 -25.44
C LYS A 572 -20.16 -13.37 -24.63
N TRP A 573 -20.27 -14.59 -25.13
CA TRP A 573 -19.85 -15.81 -24.41
C TRP A 573 -18.34 -15.93 -24.27
N ASN A 574 -17.61 -15.65 -25.34
CA ASN A 574 -16.15 -15.79 -25.34
C ASN A 574 -15.49 -14.68 -24.49
N ASN A 575 -16.08 -13.48 -24.47
CA ASN A 575 -15.69 -12.40 -23.57
C ASN A 575 -15.92 -12.74 -22.09
N SER A 576 -16.93 -13.55 -21.77
CA SER A 576 -17.23 -13.96 -20.39
C SER A 576 -16.14 -14.89 -19.84
N ILE A 577 -15.67 -15.86 -20.65
CA ILE A 577 -14.56 -16.75 -20.28
C ILE A 577 -13.25 -15.96 -20.12
N ILE A 578 -12.96 -15.04 -21.05
CA ILE A 578 -11.77 -14.17 -20.93
C ILE A 578 -11.84 -13.32 -19.66
N ALA A 579 -13.01 -12.76 -19.34
CA ALA A 579 -13.20 -11.99 -18.13
C ALA A 579 -12.97 -12.83 -16.87
N GLU A 580 -13.50 -14.05 -16.82
CA GLU A 580 -13.31 -14.99 -15.69
C GLU A 580 -11.83 -15.34 -15.48
N ASN A 581 -11.09 -15.62 -16.56
CA ASN A 581 -9.64 -15.86 -16.46
C ASN A 581 -8.89 -14.64 -15.94
N ILE A 582 -9.18 -13.45 -16.49
CA ILE A 582 -8.55 -12.19 -16.02
C ILE A 582 -8.85 -11.95 -14.54
N ILE A 583 -10.10 -12.19 -14.10
CA ILE A 583 -10.50 -12.04 -12.70
C ILE A 583 -9.73 -13.03 -11.82
N SER A 584 -9.71 -14.31 -12.19
CA SER A 584 -9.00 -15.37 -11.45
C SER A 584 -7.50 -15.08 -11.32
N ASP A 585 -6.83 -14.75 -12.42
CA ASP A 585 -5.39 -14.46 -12.46
C ASP A 585 -5.04 -13.22 -11.61
N LEU A 586 -5.92 -12.20 -11.55
CA LEU A 586 -5.69 -10.99 -10.76
C LEU A 586 -6.06 -11.14 -9.29
N GLU A 587 -6.95 -12.07 -8.95
CA GLU A 587 -7.22 -12.43 -7.56
C GLU A 587 -6.00 -13.03 -6.86
N GLU A 588 -5.15 -13.79 -7.58
CA GLU A 588 -3.86 -14.29 -7.08
C GLU A 588 -2.91 -13.13 -6.70
N ASP A 589 -2.91 -12.04 -7.48
CA ASP A 589 -2.14 -10.82 -7.20
C ASP A 589 -2.78 -9.90 -6.13
N GLU A 590 -3.90 -10.33 -5.52
CA GLU A 590 -4.75 -9.57 -4.59
C GLU A 590 -5.32 -8.26 -5.20
N ILE A 591 -5.46 -8.21 -6.53
CA ILE A 591 -6.04 -7.09 -7.28
C ILE A 591 -7.49 -7.40 -7.63
N LYS A 592 -8.40 -6.61 -7.09
CA LYS A 592 -9.83 -6.85 -7.26
C LYS A 592 -10.40 -6.16 -8.48
N ILE A 593 -11.19 -6.91 -9.25
CA ILE A 593 -11.87 -6.43 -10.44
C ILE A 593 -13.36 -6.25 -10.13
N LYS A 594 -13.89 -5.07 -10.45
CA LYS A 594 -15.32 -4.75 -10.32
C LYS A 594 -16.12 -5.25 -11.52
N LYS A 595 -15.64 -4.91 -12.71
CA LYS A 595 -16.25 -5.27 -13.99
C LYS A 595 -15.26 -5.13 -15.13
N ILE A 596 -15.53 -5.85 -16.21
CA ILE A 596 -14.79 -5.77 -17.48
C ILE A 596 -15.78 -5.47 -18.61
N LEU A 597 -15.41 -4.57 -19.51
CA LEU A 597 -16.18 -4.17 -20.67
C LEU A 597 -15.36 -4.39 -21.94
N PHE A 598 -15.95 -5.09 -22.89
CA PHE A 598 -15.37 -5.31 -24.22
C PHE A 598 -16.16 -4.49 -25.25
N LYS A 599 -15.46 -3.63 -25.99
CA LYS A 599 -16.06 -2.85 -27.07
C LYS A 599 -15.07 -2.70 -28.22
N GLU A 600 -15.39 -3.29 -29.37
CA GLU A 600 -14.56 -3.20 -30.59
C GLU A 600 -13.10 -3.64 -30.30
N ASN A 601 -12.11 -2.76 -30.52
CA ASN A 601 -10.69 -2.96 -30.27
C ASN A 601 -10.24 -2.47 -28.87
N ILE A 602 -11.18 -2.24 -27.94
CA ILE A 602 -10.94 -1.69 -26.60
C ILE A 602 -11.44 -2.63 -25.52
N VAL A 603 -10.60 -2.88 -24.52
CA VAL A 603 -11.00 -3.53 -23.26
C VAL A 603 -10.89 -2.53 -22.13
N THR A 604 -11.96 -2.40 -21.34
CA THR A 604 -12.00 -1.55 -20.15
C THR A 604 -12.13 -2.41 -18.89
N VAL A 605 -11.17 -2.30 -17.98
CA VAL A 605 -11.11 -3.08 -16.74
C VAL A 605 -11.22 -2.14 -15.55
N HIS A 606 -12.24 -2.34 -14.73
CA HIS A 606 -12.46 -1.58 -13.50
C HIS A 606 -11.77 -2.28 -12.33
N ILE A 607 -10.75 -1.64 -11.75
CA ILE A 607 -9.88 -2.22 -10.74
C ILE A 607 -9.92 -1.42 -9.44
N PHE A 608 -9.97 -2.10 -8.30
CA PHE A 608 -9.66 -1.48 -7.02
C PHE A 608 -8.15 -1.43 -6.81
N ARG A 609 -7.67 -0.52 -5.95
CA ARG A 609 -6.25 -0.51 -5.54
C ARG A 609 -5.86 -1.87 -4.95
N GLY A 610 -4.81 -2.48 -5.49
CA GLY A 610 -4.22 -3.72 -5.01
C GLY A 610 -3.28 -3.54 -3.83
N ARG A 611 -2.44 -4.56 -3.59
CA ARG A 611 -1.48 -4.60 -2.47
C ARG A 611 -0.26 -3.69 -2.66
N TYR A 612 0.04 -3.29 -3.89
CA TYR A 612 1.23 -2.49 -4.22
C TYR A 612 1.02 -1.01 -3.90
N ARG A 613 2.06 -0.35 -3.40
CA ARG A 613 1.99 1.03 -2.91
C ARG A 613 1.77 2.07 -4.02
N THR A 614 2.32 1.83 -5.21
CA THR A 614 2.27 2.78 -6.33
C THR A 614 1.16 2.40 -7.31
N VAL A 615 0.47 3.41 -7.83
CA VAL A 615 -0.58 3.19 -8.84
C VAL A 615 0.01 2.54 -10.12
N PRO A 616 1.13 3.03 -10.69
CA PRO A 616 1.70 2.43 -11.90
C PRO A 616 2.03 0.94 -11.78
N LYS A 617 2.53 0.47 -10.63
CA LYS A 617 2.82 -0.96 -10.41
C LYS A 617 1.56 -1.82 -10.43
N ASN A 618 0.49 -1.37 -9.77
CA ASN A 618 -0.82 -2.05 -9.86
C ASN A 618 -1.32 -2.08 -11.31
N LEU A 619 -1.20 -0.97 -12.06
CA LEU A 619 -1.60 -0.92 -13.47
C LEU A 619 -0.79 -1.91 -14.32
N GLY A 620 0.54 -1.96 -14.14
CA GLY A 620 1.44 -2.87 -14.84
C GLY A 620 1.05 -4.35 -14.67
N ARG A 621 0.73 -4.76 -13.43
CA ARG A 621 0.27 -6.12 -13.12
C ARG A 621 -1.01 -6.47 -13.87
N VAL A 622 -2.00 -5.59 -13.82
CA VAL A 622 -3.26 -5.74 -14.55
C VAL A 622 -3.03 -5.79 -16.06
N LEU A 623 -2.23 -4.88 -16.61
CA LEU A 623 -1.95 -4.84 -18.06
C LEU A 623 -1.33 -6.14 -18.56
N ARG A 624 -0.45 -6.81 -17.79
CA ARG A 624 0.15 -8.08 -18.21
C ARG A 624 -0.89 -9.18 -18.33
N VAL A 625 -1.67 -9.37 -17.27
CA VAL A 625 -2.72 -10.39 -17.25
C VAL A 625 -3.76 -10.14 -18.34
N VAL A 626 -4.19 -8.88 -18.50
CA VAL A 626 -5.15 -8.50 -19.54
C VAL A 626 -4.54 -8.72 -20.92
N SER A 627 -3.30 -8.29 -21.17
CA SER A 627 -2.65 -8.43 -22.49
C SER A 627 -2.41 -9.90 -22.87
N GLU A 628 -2.22 -10.80 -21.91
CA GLU A 628 -2.07 -12.24 -22.17
C GLU A 628 -3.41 -12.92 -22.50
N ASN A 629 -4.49 -12.47 -21.88
CA ASN A 629 -5.81 -13.11 -21.98
C ASN A 629 -6.70 -12.58 -23.13
N VAL A 630 -6.55 -11.31 -23.54
CA VAL A 630 -7.41 -10.69 -24.57
C VAL A 630 -6.98 -11.03 -26.02
N TYR A 631 -7.94 -10.94 -26.96
CA TYR A 631 -7.71 -11.18 -28.39
C TYR A 631 -6.69 -10.23 -29.02
N GLU A 632 -6.05 -10.65 -30.12
CA GLU A 632 -5.01 -9.88 -30.83
C GLU A 632 -5.51 -8.56 -31.45
N ASP A 633 -6.81 -8.44 -31.73
CA ASP A 633 -7.44 -7.24 -32.28
C ASP A 633 -7.69 -6.14 -31.24
N ILE A 634 -7.47 -6.42 -29.94
CA ILE A 634 -7.50 -5.40 -28.89
C ILE A 634 -6.24 -4.54 -28.96
N GLU A 635 -6.42 -3.28 -29.30
CA GLU A 635 -5.35 -2.28 -29.46
C GLU A 635 -5.14 -1.44 -28.19
N THR A 636 -6.22 -1.16 -27.46
CA THR A 636 -6.20 -0.26 -26.29
C THR A 636 -6.78 -0.94 -25.05
N ILE A 637 -6.07 -0.82 -23.92
CA ILE A 637 -6.53 -1.28 -22.62
C ILE A 637 -6.79 -0.05 -21.75
N ASN A 638 -8.05 0.13 -21.36
CA ASN A 638 -8.48 1.14 -20.41
C ASN A 638 -8.53 0.54 -19.01
N LEU A 639 -7.75 1.07 -18.08
CA LEU A 639 -7.79 0.71 -16.67
C LEU A 639 -8.51 1.81 -15.89
N VAL A 640 -9.65 1.48 -15.30
CA VAL A 640 -10.44 2.40 -14.48
C VAL A 640 -10.15 2.13 -13.02
N LEU A 641 -9.51 3.09 -12.35
CA LEU A 641 -9.25 2.98 -10.92
C LEU A 641 -10.52 3.30 -10.14
N GLU A 642 -11.03 2.31 -9.42
CA GLU A 642 -12.22 2.39 -8.57
C GLU A 642 -11.84 2.68 -7.11
N SER A 643 -12.75 3.36 -6.41
CA SER A 643 -12.80 3.47 -4.96
C SER A 643 -14.18 3.00 -4.49
N PRO A 644 -14.38 2.76 -3.18
CA PRO A 644 -15.73 2.54 -2.65
C PRO A 644 -16.70 3.67 -2.99
N ALA A 645 -16.22 4.90 -3.18
CA ALA A 645 -17.06 6.03 -3.59
C ALA A 645 -17.33 6.09 -5.10
N GLY A 646 -16.72 5.22 -5.91
CA GLY A 646 -16.82 5.22 -7.38
C GLY A 646 -15.49 5.54 -8.09
N GLU A 647 -15.58 5.82 -9.39
CA GLU A 647 -14.42 6.01 -10.28
C GLU A 647 -13.51 7.17 -9.84
N VAL A 648 -12.20 6.92 -9.83
CA VAL A 648 -11.17 7.88 -9.40
C VAL A 648 -10.40 8.46 -10.59
N ALA A 649 -10.01 7.60 -11.54
CA ALA A 649 -9.26 7.98 -12.73
C ALA A 649 -9.36 6.87 -13.79
N ARG A 650 -9.19 7.22 -15.07
CA ARG A 650 -9.16 6.27 -16.19
C ARG A 650 -7.82 6.38 -16.89
N PHE A 651 -7.13 5.26 -17.08
CA PHE A 651 -5.85 5.18 -17.78
C PHE A 651 -6.06 4.45 -19.09
N SER A 652 -5.81 5.10 -20.22
CA SER A 652 -5.86 4.47 -21.54
C SER A 652 -4.44 4.20 -22.01
N ILE A 653 -4.13 2.94 -22.27
CA ILE A 653 -2.78 2.48 -22.59
C ILE A 653 -2.84 1.69 -23.89
N ARG A 654 -1.96 2.03 -24.85
CA ARG A 654 -1.80 1.26 -26.08
C ARG A 654 -1.09 -0.05 -25.76
N ARG A 655 -1.77 -1.16 -26.02
CA ARG A 655 -1.26 -2.51 -25.72
C ARG A 655 0.10 -2.75 -26.37
N GLU A 656 0.25 -2.41 -27.64
CA GLU A 656 1.50 -2.60 -28.39
C GLU A 656 2.71 -1.92 -27.72
N GLN A 657 2.53 -0.70 -27.21
CA GLN A 657 3.61 0.04 -26.56
C GLN A 657 4.01 -0.61 -25.23
N PHE A 658 3.03 -1.09 -24.47
CA PHE A 658 3.27 -1.81 -23.24
C PHE A 658 3.98 -3.15 -23.47
N GLU A 659 3.54 -3.93 -24.46
CA GLU A 659 4.17 -5.21 -24.83
C GLU A 659 5.61 -5.02 -25.31
N LYS A 660 5.88 -4.02 -26.17
CA LYS A 660 7.24 -3.66 -26.59
C LYS A 660 8.13 -3.34 -25.39
N ALA A 661 7.65 -2.54 -24.45
CA ALA A 661 8.41 -2.16 -23.26
C ALA A 661 8.76 -3.38 -22.38
N ILE A 662 7.83 -4.33 -22.18
CA ILE A 662 8.11 -5.57 -21.44
C ILE A 662 9.13 -6.46 -22.16
N LEU A 663 9.13 -6.46 -23.48
CA LEU A 663 10.07 -7.23 -24.31
C LEU A 663 11.43 -6.56 -24.46
N ASN A 664 11.72 -5.50 -23.69
CA ASN A 664 12.93 -4.66 -23.82
C ASN A 664 13.11 -4.05 -25.22
N GLN A 665 12.01 -3.86 -25.95
CA GLN A 665 11.95 -3.20 -27.27
C GLN A 665 11.35 -1.78 -27.17
N GLY A 666 11.28 -1.26 -25.95
CA GLY A 666 10.81 0.07 -25.63
C GLY A 666 11.04 0.39 -24.15
N SER A 667 10.52 1.51 -23.68
CA SER A 667 10.70 1.99 -22.31
C SER A 667 9.38 2.36 -21.62
N ALA A 668 9.39 2.43 -20.28
CA ALA A 668 8.22 2.92 -19.53
C ALA A 668 7.83 4.35 -19.94
N GLN A 669 8.80 5.16 -20.36
CA GLN A 669 8.60 6.54 -20.82
C GLN A 669 7.88 6.60 -22.17
N GLU A 670 8.10 5.63 -23.07
CA GLU A 670 7.34 5.51 -24.32
C GLU A 670 5.90 5.04 -24.07
N VAL A 671 5.69 4.17 -23.08
CA VAL A 671 4.34 3.83 -22.62
C VAL A 671 3.66 5.08 -22.06
N TRP A 672 4.37 5.90 -21.27
CA TRP A 672 3.83 7.16 -20.74
C TRP A 672 3.46 8.15 -21.83
N SER A 673 4.34 8.35 -22.82
CA SER A 673 4.15 9.36 -23.87
C SER A 673 2.94 9.10 -24.76
N THR A 674 2.46 7.85 -24.77
CA THR A 674 1.28 7.43 -25.54
C THR A 674 0.07 7.11 -24.66
N ALA A 675 0.22 7.09 -23.33
CA ALA A 675 -0.87 6.90 -22.40
C ALA A 675 -1.67 8.19 -22.21
N SER A 676 -2.97 8.06 -21.97
CA SER A 676 -3.82 9.18 -21.54
C SER A 676 -4.44 8.88 -20.18
N ILE A 677 -4.57 9.92 -19.35
CA ILE A 677 -5.30 9.85 -18.09
C ILE A 677 -6.55 10.73 -18.22
N GLU A 678 -7.72 10.10 -18.18
CA GLU A 678 -9.01 10.76 -18.33
C GLU A 678 -9.74 10.88 -16.99
N ARG A 679 -10.63 11.88 -16.93
CA ARG A 679 -11.52 12.08 -15.78
C ARG A 679 -12.52 10.92 -15.61
N PRO A 680 -13.04 10.70 -14.40
CA PRO A 680 -14.15 9.79 -14.16
C PRO A 680 -15.35 10.09 -15.08
N LYS A 681 -15.97 9.06 -15.66
CA LYS A 681 -17.12 9.22 -16.57
C LYS A 681 -18.48 8.90 -15.91
N GLY A 682 -18.46 8.32 -14.71
CA GLY A 682 -19.66 7.87 -14.00
C GLY A 682 -20.23 6.56 -14.60
N SER A 683 -21.22 5.96 -13.93
CA SER A 683 -21.85 4.70 -14.37
C SER A 683 -22.90 4.93 -15.45
N TRP A 684 -22.51 4.97 -16.73
CA TRP A 684 -23.46 4.99 -17.85
C TRP A 684 -23.00 4.09 -19.01
N SER A 685 -23.28 2.79 -18.86
CA SER A 685 -23.55 1.83 -19.94
C SER A 685 -23.85 0.49 -19.27
N LYS A 686 -24.91 -0.23 -19.63
CA LYS A 686 -25.07 -1.65 -19.24
C LYS A 686 -24.68 -2.59 -20.38
N ASP A 687 -24.41 -2.05 -21.56
CA ASP A 687 -24.15 -2.84 -22.75
C ASP A 687 -22.67 -3.28 -22.77
N GLY A 688 -22.45 -4.59 -22.86
CA GLY A 688 -21.13 -5.20 -22.91
C GLY A 688 -20.40 -5.39 -21.57
N GLU A 689 -21.01 -4.98 -20.45
CA GLU A 689 -20.40 -5.10 -19.11
C GLU A 689 -20.54 -6.51 -18.54
N ILE A 690 -19.42 -7.09 -18.12
CA ILE A 690 -19.34 -8.34 -17.36
C ILE A 690 -18.95 -7.98 -15.93
N PHE A 691 -19.90 -8.16 -15.01
CA PHE A 691 -19.71 -7.87 -13.58
C PHE A 691 -19.02 -9.03 -12.87
N ASN A 692 -18.13 -8.71 -11.95
CA ASN A 692 -17.60 -9.71 -11.04
C ASN A 692 -18.63 -10.03 -9.95
N ASN A 693 -19.36 -11.13 -10.12
CA ASN A 693 -20.37 -11.56 -9.16
C ASN A 693 -19.78 -12.15 -7.86
N THR A 694 -18.48 -12.44 -7.80
CA THR A 694 -17.80 -12.93 -6.58
C THR A 694 -17.23 -11.81 -5.72
N LEU A 695 -17.31 -10.55 -6.19
CA LEU A 695 -16.71 -9.41 -5.48
C LEU A 695 -17.33 -9.15 -4.09
N TYR A 696 -18.62 -9.45 -3.93
CA TYR A 696 -19.35 -9.23 -2.69
C TYR A 696 -20.09 -10.50 -2.23
N PRO A 697 -20.18 -10.78 -0.92
CA PRO A 697 -19.55 -10.02 0.16
C PRO A 697 -18.03 -10.26 0.22
N ASP A 698 -17.26 -9.17 0.36
CA ASP A 698 -15.83 -9.21 0.61
C ASP A 698 -15.55 -9.02 2.10
N MET A 699 -15.08 -10.07 2.77
CA MET A 699 -14.65 -10.00 4.16
C MET A 699 -13.13 -10.11 4.23
N ARG A 700 -12.51 -9.07 4.78
CA ARG A 700 -11.09 -9.05 5.13
C ARG A 700 -10.95 -8.91 6.63
N TRP A 701 -10.19 -9.78 7.26
CA TRP A 701 -9.90 -9.68 8.69
C TRP A 701 -8.41 -9.88 8.95
N SER A 702 -7.94 -9.35 10.07
CA SER A 702 -6.55 -9.51 10.49
C SER A 702 -6.43 -9.39 11.99
N ILE A 703 -5.48 -10.12 12.58
CA ILE A 703 -5.04 -9.96 13.95
C ILE A 703 -3.62 -9.41 13.90
N LYS A 704 -3.39 -8.26 14.53
CA LYS A 704 -2.08 -7.59 14.49
C LYS A 704 -1.71 -7.04 15.86
N PRO A 705 -0.43 -7.06 16.25
CA PRO A 705 0.01 -6.23 17.36
C PRO A 705 -0.20 -4.76 16.98
N GLY A 706 -0.93 -4.05 17.83
CA GLY A 706 -1.04 -2.61 17.82
C GLY A 706 -0.16 -2.03 18.90
N ILE A 707 0.49 -0.91 18.59
CA ILE A 707 1.27 -0.16 19.54
C ILE A 707 0.64 1.23 19.64
N GLN A 708 0.32 1.65 20.85
CA GLN A 708 -0.12 3.00 21.15
C GLN A 708 0.94 3.66 22.03
N GLN A 709 1.47 4.79 21.59
CA GLN A 709 2.51 5.51 22.32
C GLN A 709 2.09 6.94 22.56
N HIS A 710 2.52 7.48 23.70
CA HIS A 710 2.53 8.91 23.93
C HIS A 710 3.94 9.33 24.30
N ILE A 711 4.54 10.14 23.44
CA ILE A 711 5.90 10.66 23.59
C ILE A 711 5.79 12.07 24.18
N GLY A 712 6.72 12.45 25.05
CA GLY A 712 6.83 13.79 25.61
C GLY A 712 5.70 14.20 26.55
N GLY A 713 5.15 13.28 27.34
CA GLY A 713 4.18 13.61 28.40
C GLY A 713 4.85 14.29 29.60
N GLY A 714 4.10 15.09 30.37
CA GLY A 714 4.60 15.66 31.64
C GLY A 714 4.94 14.59 32.68
N ASP A 715 4.13 13.53 32.74
CA ASP A 715 4.32 12.39 33.67
C ASP A 715 5.55 11.54 33.32
N GLN A 716 5.69 11.15 32.05
CA GLN A 716 6.73 10.26 31.53
C GLN A 716 7.07 10.65 30.09
N PHE A 717 8.33 10.52 29.70
CA PHE A 717 8.75 10.78 28.32
C PHE A 717 8.11 9.80 27.34
N LEU A 718 7.96 8.52 27.70
CA LEU A 718 7.36 7.51 26.84
C LEU A 718 6.34 6.69 27.64
N LEU A 719 5.07 6.88 27.30
CA LEU A 719 4.01 5.94 27.64
C LEU A 719 3.75 5.04 26.45
N HIS A 720 3.49 3.77 26.68
CA HIS A 720 3.29 2.79 25.63
C HIS A 720 2.26 1.74 26.04
N GLN A 721 1.58 1.22 25.04
CA GLN A 721 0.71 0.07 25.13
C GLN A 721 0.95 -0.83 23.93
N LEU A 722 1.08 -2.12 24.19
CA LEU A 722 1.03 -3.18 23.22
C LEU A 722 -0.30 -3.91 23.38
N PHE A 723 -1.09 -3.98 22.30
CA PHE A 723 -2.39 -4.62 22.29
C PHE A 723 -2.54 -5.54 21.08
N ALA A 724 -3.31 -6.61 21.19
CA ALA A 724 -3.73 -7.42 20.05
C ALA A 724 -4.97 -6.76 19.42
N ASN A 725 -4.87 -6.36 18.16
CA ASN A 725 -5.95 -5.72 17.41
C ASN A 725 -6.55 -6.70 16.40
N VAL A 726 -7.79 -7.09 16.62
CA VAL A 726 -8.60 -7.87 15.68
C VAL A 726 -9.45 -6.90 14.86
N ALA A 727 -9.04 -6.67 13.61
CA ALA A 727 -9.75 -5.80 12.68
C ALA A 727 -10.48 -6.61 11.62
N ALA A 728 -11.71 -6.23 11.30
CA ALA A 728 -12.50 -6.80 10.23
C ALA A 728 -13.13 -5.69 9.39
N LYS A 729 -13.02 -5.82 8.07
CA LYS A 729 -13.73 -4.98 7.10
C LYS A 729 -14.57 -5.89 6.21
N ILE A 730 -15.87 -5.63 6.16
CA ILE A 730 -16.84 -6.38 5.34
C ILE A 730 -17.47 -5.42 4.35
N SER A 731 -17.18 -5.57 3.07
CA SER A 731 -17.87 -4.87 1.98
C SER A 731 -18.95 -5.79 1.44
N PHE A 732 -20.23 -5.49 1.69
CA PHE A 732 -21.32 -6.42 1.36
C PHE A 732 -22.13 -5.99 0.13
N ALA A 733 -21.93 -4.76 -0.34
CA ALA A 733 -22.48 -4.23 -1.59
C ALA A 733 -21.61 -3.08 -2.09
N ASP A 734 -21.85 -2.62 -3.32
CA ASP A 734 -21.12 -1.49 -3.90
C ASP A 734 -21.30 -0.22 -3.03
N GLY A 735 -20.17 0.37 -2.64
CA GLY A 735 -20.13 1.53 -1.74
C GLY A 735 -20.45 1.26 -0.27
N PHE A 736 -20.91 0.06 0.10
CA PHE A 736 -21.23 -0.28 1.48
C PHE A 736 -20.12 -1.07 2.16
N ASP A 737 -19.66 -0.59 3.32
CA ASP A 737 -18.74 -1.35 4.17
C ASP A 737 -19.05 -1.25 5.67
N ILE A 738 -18.72 -2.32 6.39
CA ILE A 738 -18.65 -2.35 7.86
C ILE A 738 -17.18 -2.42 8.24
N ASP A 739 -16.74 -1.49 9.07
CA ASP A 739 -15.36 -1.38 9.58
C ASP A 739 -15.38 -1.56 11.11
N ALA A 740 -14.84 -2.69 11.57
CA ALA A 740 -14.82 -3.09 12.97
C ALA A 740 -13.38 -3.33 13.44
N ALA A 741 -13.06 -2.90 14.67
CA ALA A 741 -11.81 -3.26 15.33
C ALA A 741 -12.02 -3.46 16.83
N PHE A 742 -11.56 -4.62 17.31
CA PHE A 742 -11.53 -5.00 18.71
C PHE A 742 -10.08 -5.04 19.18
N ALA A 743 -9.79 -4.49 20.35
CA ALA A 743 -8.45 -4.53 20.91
C ALA A 743 -8.46 -5.20 22.28
N LEU A 744 -7.50 -6.11 22.46
CA LEU A 744 -7.16 -6.74 23.73
C LEU A 744 -5.80 -6.22 24.18
N ASP A 745 -5.78 -5.55 25.31
CA ASP A 745 -4.57 -5.06 25.92
C ASP A 745 -3.68 -6.20 26.40
N LEU A 746 -2.37 -6.12 26.09
CA LEU A 746 -1.39 -7.14 26.46
C LEU A 746 -0.41 -6.60 27.51
N PHE A 747 0.11 -5.40 27.28
CA PHE A 747 1.10 -4.75 28.14
C PHE A 747 1.04 -3.24 28.00
N ASP A 748 0.93 -2.53 29.11
CA ASP A 748 0.91 -1.08 29.15
C ASP A 748 1.66 -0.51 30.37
N ASN A 749 1.86 0.81 30.37
CA ASN A 749 2.36 1.56 31.53
C ASN A 749 1.54 2.84 31.80
N PHE A 750 0.25 2.82 31.45
CA PHE A 750 -0.65 3.97 31.57
C PHE A 750 -1.14 4.22 33.01
N ASP A 751 -0.86 3.30 33.93
CA ASP A 751 -0.94 3.50 35.37
C ASP A 751 -0.04 4.65 35.86
N ARG A 752 1.05 4.94 35.15
CA ARG A 752 2.00 6.03 35.44
C ARG A 752 1.50 7.43 35.09
N ILE A 753 0.31 7.56 34.49
CA ILE A 753 -0.29 8.86 34.20
C ILE A 753 -0.87 9.42 35.50
N THR A 754 -0.19 10.37 36.13
CA THR A 754 -0.57 10.94 37.44
C THR A 754 -1.15 12.34 37.34
N ILE A 755 -0.72 13.13 36.37
CA ILE A 755 -1.13 14.53 36.20
C ILE A 755 -2.56 14.57 35.62
N PRO A 756 -3.54 15.14 36.32
CA PRO A 756 -4.85 15.39 35.76
C PRO A 756 -4.77 16.49 34.69
N SER A 757 -5.67 16.46 33.71
CA SER A 757 -5.79 17.59 32.78
C SER A 757 -6.25 18.86 33.50
N ASP A 758 -5.63 19.98 33.15
CA ASP A 758 -5.95 21.34 33.61
C ASP A 758 -6.97 22.06 32.70
N SER A 759 -7.45 21.38 31.65
CA SER A 759 -8.44 21.91 30.71
C SER A 759 -9.74 22.25 31.43
N ARG A 760 -10.23 23.48 31.21
CA ARG A 760 -11.52 23.97 31.72
C ARG A 760 -12.66 23.83 30.72
N LEU A 761 -12.37 23.26 29.55
CA LEU A 761 -13.33 23.03 28.48
C LEU A 761 -14.10 21.73 28.71
N PRO A 762 -15.21 21.49 27.97
CA PRO A 762 -15.80 20.17 27.92
C PRO A 762 -14.73 19.12 27.59
N LYS A 763 -14.60 18.11 28.45
CA LYS A 763 -13.56 17.10 28.33
C LYS A 763 -13.86 16.17 27.18
N VAL A 764 -13.20 16.37 26.04
CA VAL A 764 -13.41 15.58 24.82
C VAL A 764 -12.23 14.66 24.51
N ARG A 765 -11.01 14.99 24.98
CA ARG A 765 -9.79 14.18 24.84
C ARG A 765 -9.00 14.05 26.13
N SER A 766 -9.09 15.04 27.02
CA SER A 766 -8.33 15.08 28.26
C SER A 766 -8.56 13.89 29.20
N GLU A 767 -9.70 13.18 29.06
CA GLU A 767 -10.01 11.98 29.83
C GLU A 767 -9.45 10.69 29.22
N ILE A 768 -8.53 10.78 28.25
CA ILE A 768 -7.85 9.62 27.63
C ILE A 768 -7.31 8.65 28.68
N LYS A 769 -6.80 9.15 29.82
CA LYS A 769 -6.37 8.34 30.95
C LYS A 769 -7.44 7.33 31.40
N ASN A 770 -8.68 7.77 31.57
CA ASN A 770 -9.76 6.91 32.06
C ASN A 770 -10.12 5.81 31.05
N TYR A 771 -10.11 6.16 29.75
CA TYR A 771 -10.31 5.19 28.67
C TYR A 771 -9.20 4.15 28.62
N LEU A 772 -7.94 4.59 28.76
CA LEU A 772 -6.77 3.71 28.70
C LEU A 772 -6.67 2.78 29.92
N GLN A 773 -7.04 3.25 31.12
CA GLN A 773 -6.97 2.44 32.35
C GLN A 773 -8.14 1.45 32.50
N THR A 774 -9.32 1.78 31.98
CA THR A 774 -10.52 0.92 32.11
C THR A 774 -10.60 -0.12 30.99
N GLY A 775 -10.18 0.25 29.77
CA GLY A 775 -10.40 -0.54 28.56
C GLY A 775 -9.35 -1.61 28.28
N LYS A 776 -9.35 -2.71 29.03
CA LYS A 776 -8.50 -3.89 28.71
C LYS A 776 -8.98 -4.65 27.48
N THR A 777 -10.29 -4.76 27.29
CA THR A 777 -10.91 -5.32 26.07
C THR A 777 -11.88 -4.29 25.54
N THR A 778 -11.67 -3.83 24.31
CA THR A 778 -12.36 -2.63 23.80
C THR A 778 -12.86 -2.80 22.38
N ILE A 779 -13.99 -2.16 22.08
CA ILE A 779 -14.47 -1.97 20.71
C ILE A 779 -13.91 -0.63 20.23
N ARG A 780 -12.73 -0.63 19.61
CA ARG A 780 -12.06 0.61 19.17
C ARG A 780 -12.87 1.36 18.11
N LYS A 781 -13.50 0.62 17.19
CA LYS A 781 -14.43 1.16 16.18
C LYS A 781 -15.39 0.08 15.72
N LEU A 782 -16.59 0.49 15.34
CA LEU A 782 -17.61 -0.34 14.72
C LEU A 782 -18.55 0.59 13.97
N ARG A 783 -18.29 0.79 12.68
CA ARG A 783 -19.05 1.75 11.87
C ARG A 783 -19.48 1.15 10.55
N VAL A 784 -20.62 1.61 10.07
CA VAL A 784 -21.13 1.32 8.73
C VAL A 784 -20.92 2.57 7.87
N ASN A 785 -20.40 2.39 6.67
CA ASN A 785 -20.21 3.44 5.69
C ASN A 785 -21.00 3.13 4.43
N TYR A 786 -21.59 4.18 3.84
CA TYR A 786 -22.09 4.17 2.47
C TYR A 786 -21.42 5.29 1.69
N MET A 787 -20.64 4.93 0.68
CA MET A 787 -19.90 5.86 -0.17
C MET A 787 -20.40 5.78 -1.61
N PHE A 788 -20.52 6.92 -2.28
CA PHE A 788 -20.96 6.99 -3.66
C PHE A 788 -20.51 8.29 -4.33
N SER A 789 -20.63 8.38 -5.65
CA SER A 789 -20.29 9.55 -6.44
C SER A 789 -21.52 9.97 -7.23
N PRO A 790 -22.29 10.97 -6.74
CA PRO A 790 -23.53 11.38 -7.41
C PRO A 790 -23.28 12.10 -8.73
N LEU A 791 -22.12 12.74 -8.88
CA LEU A 791 -21.70 13.51 -10.05
C LEU A 791 -20.20 13.30 -10.28
N THR A 792 -19.74 13.52 -11.51
CA THR A 792 -18.29 13.51 -11.82
C THR A 792 -17.54 14.44 -10.88
N ASP A 793 -16.41 13.96 -10.35
CA ASP A 793 -15.53 14.66 -9.41
C ASP A 793 -16.16 14.99 -8.04
N ILE A 794 -17.41 14.58 -7.77
CA ILE A 794 -18.07 14.72 -6.47
C ILE A 794 -18.21 13.33 -5.84
N TYR A 795 -17.72 13.20 -4.62
CA TYR A 795 -17.77 11.99 -3.82
C TYR A 795 -18.53 12.28 -2.52
N THR A 796 -19.26 11.30 -2.02
CA THR A 796 -20.11 11.45 -0.84
C THR A 796 -19.99 10.22 0.04
N ARG A 797 -20.09 10.44 1.35
CA ARG A 797 -20.10 9.39 2.36
C ARG A 797 -21.15 9.69 3.41
N LEU A 798 -21.90 8.66 3.77
CA LEU A 798 -22.69 8.59 5.00
C LEU A 798 -22.02 7.57 5.93
N THR A 799 -21.94 7.88 7.23
CA THR A 799 -21.32 7.00 8.22
C THR A 799 -22.10 7.00 9.52
N ALA A 800 -22.19 5.85 10.19
CA ALA A 800 -22.83 5.73 11.50
C ALA A 800 -22.20 4.60 12.33
N GLY A 801 -22.26 4.74 13.66
CA GLY A 801 -21.77 3.75 14.63
C GLY A 801 -20.70 4.33 15.55
N TYR A 802 -19.76 3.50 15.99
CA TYR A 802 -18.60 3.91 16.78
C TYR A 802 -17.45 4.31 15.85
N PHE A 803 -17.24 5.63 15.76
CA PHE A 803 -16.19 6.20 14.93
C PHE A 803 -14.80 5.90 15.48
N GLU A 804 -14.66 6.00 16.80
CA GLU A 804 -13.40 5.90 17.52
C GLU A 804 -13.61 5.50 18.99
N MET A 805 -12.52 5.45 19.77
CA MET A 805 -12.51 5.10 21.19
C MET A 805 -13.49 5.95 22.02
N MET A 806 -13.52 7.26 21.80
CA MET A 806 -14.24 8.20 22.66
C MET A 806 -15.62 8.60 22.12
N PHE A 807 -15.87 8.45 20.82
CA PHE A 807 -17.09 8.98 20.19
C PHE A 807 -17.71 7.99 19.21
N GLY A 808 -19.04 7.95 19.24
CA GLY A 808 -19.87 7.34 18.21
C GLY A 808 -20.99 8.29 17.79
N GLY A 809 -21.70 7.99 16.72
CA GLY A 809 -22.78 8.82 16.22
C GLY A 809 -23.05 8.58 14.74
N PHE A 810 -23.41 9.63 14.02
CA PHE A 810 -23.64 9.60 12.57
C PHE A 810 -23.11 10.87 11.92
N GLY A 811 -22.73 10.79 10.65
CA GLY A 811 -22.16 11.91 9.92
C GLY A 811 -22.23 11.74 8.41
N ALA A 812 -22.03 12.84 7.71
CA ALA A 812 -21.99 12.91 6.27
C ALA A 812 -20.79 13.75 5.81
N GLU A 813 -20.21 13.38 4.67
CA GLU A 813 -19.13 14.12 4.02
C GLU A 813 -19.40 14.21 2.51
N VAL A 814 -19.16 15.39 1.94
CA VAL A 814 -19.14 15.61 0.49
C VAL A 814 -17.77 16.17 0.12
N LEU A 815 -17.16 15.62 -0.92
CA LEU A 815 -15.87 16.03 -1.44
C LEU A 815 -15.98 16.36 -2.93
N TYR A 816 -15.62 17.57 -3.31
CA TYR A 816 -15.36 17.97 -4.69
C TYR A 816 -13.85 17.92 -4.97
N ARG A 817 -13.43 16.98 -5.82
CA ARG A 817 -12.04 16.76 -6.22
C ARG A 817 -11.92 16.80 -7.75
N PRO A 818 -11.78 18.00 -8.35
CA PRO A 818 -11.68 18.14 -9.79
C PRO A 818 -10.49 17.37 -10.36
N PHE A 819 -10.75 16.59 -11.42
CA PHE A 819 -9.72 15.75 -12.02
C PHE A 819 -8.52 16.57 -12.54
N GLY A 820 -7.30 16.06 -12.30
CA GLY A 820 -6.06 16.67 -12.76
C GLY A 820 -5.66 17.96 -12.02
N LYS A 821 -6.43 18.42 -11.03
CA LYS A 821 -6.09 19.59 -10.21
C LYS A 821 -5.34 19.15 -8.95
N ARG A 822 -4.52 20.08 -8.43
CA ARG A 822 -3.73 19.90 -7.20
C ARG A 822 -4.51 20.23 -5.93
N TYR A 823 -5.78 20.58 -6.05
CA TYR A 823 -6.62 20.99 -4.93
C TYR A 823 -7.93 20.20 -4.88
N ALA A 824 -8.49 20.09 -3.68
CA ALA A 824 -9.82 19.53 -3.44
C ALA A 824 -10.51 20.26 -2.28
N TYR A 825 -11.84 20.22 -2.28
CA TYR A 825 -12.68 20.84 -1.27
C TYR A 825 -13.64 19.82 -0.68
N GLY A 826 -13.77 19.76 0.63
CA GLY A 826 -14.70 18.87 1.32
C GLY A 826 -15.52 19.62 2.35
N VAL A 827 -16.72 19.11 2.64
CA VAL A 827 -17.55 19.55 3.75
C VAL A 827 -17.98 18.31 4.51
N ASP A 828 -17.78 18.29 5.82
CA ASP A 828 -18.33 17.25 6.70
C ASP A 828 -19.18 17.84 7.82
N ILE A 829 -20.19 17.07 8.23
CA ILE A 829 -21.09 17.37 9.34
C ILE A 829 -21.31 16.08 10.13
N ASN A 830 -21.12 16.14 11.45
CA ASN A 830 -21.24 14.98 12.31
C ASN A 830 -22.03 15.32 13.58
N TYR A 831 -22.85 14.38 14.02
CA TYR A 831 -23.40 14.32 15.36
C TYR A 831 -22.66 13.24 16.13
N ALA A 832 -22.06 13.60 17.27
CA ALA A 832 -21.26 12.69 18.08
C ALA A 832 -21.75 12.64 19.52
N ARG A 833 -21.73 11.45 20.11
CA ARG A 833 -22.00 11.18 21.51
C ARG A 833 -20.79 10.47 22.12
N LYS A 834 -20.41 10.91 23.31
CA LYS A 834 -19.24 10.38 24.00
C LYS A 834 -19.51 8.98 24.56
N ARG A 835 -18.59 8.05 24.37
CA ARG A 835 -18.69 6.63 24.76
C ARG A 835 -18.28 6.42 26.21
N ASN A 836 -18.76 5.36 26.86
CA ASN A 836 -18.31 4.99 28.20
C ASN A 836 -16.80 4.65 28.24
N PHE A 837 -16.17 4.80 29.40
CA PHE A 837 -14.72 4.56 29.56
C PHE A 837 -14.30 3.12 29.30
N ASP A 838 -15.22 2.16 29.43
CA ASP A 838 -15.02 0.74 29.08
C ASP A 838 -14.88 0.49 27.56
N GLN A 839 -15.29 1.46 26.73
CA GLN A 839 -15.27 1.39 25.27
C GLN A 839 -16.06 0.21 24.69
N LEU A 840 -17.09 -0.24 25.40
CA LEU A 840 -17.99 -1.29 24.95
C LEU A 840 -19.19 -0.65 24.23
N TRP A 841 -20.40 -0.89 24.73
CA TRP A 841 -21.65 -0.52 24.07
C TRP A 841 -22.32 0.75 24.61
N GLY A 842 -21.83 1.30 25.72
CA GLY A 842 -22.49 2.42 26.41
C GLY A 842 -22.04 3.80 25.95
N PHE A 843 -22.89 4.80 26.22
CA PHE A 843 -22.61 6.21 26.01
C PHE A 843 -22.80 7.02 27.30
N GLN A 844 -21.97 8.04 27.44
CA GLN A 844 -22.09 9.06 28.46
C GLN A 844 -23.15 10.10 28.08
N ASP A 845 -23.52 10.95 29.03
CA ASP A 845 -24.41 12.09 28.81
C ASP A 845 -23.63 13.32 28.29
N PHE A 846 -23.00 13.14 27.13
CA PHE A 846 -22.34 14.23 26.42
C PHE A 846 -22.54 14.04 24.91
N THR A 847 -23.09 15.06 24.27
CA THR A 847 -23.32 15.10 22.82
C THR A 847 -22.75 16.39 22.24
N THR A 848 -22.31 16.33 20.99
CA THR A 848 -21.73 17.47 20.29
C THR A 848 -22.01 17.37 18.79
N LYS A 849 -22.03 18.54 18.13
CA LYS A 849 -22.18 18.65 16.67
C LYS A 849 -20.90 19.29 16.14
N THR A 850 -20.27 18.63 15.19
CA THR A 850 -19.04 19.13 14.54
C THR A 850 -19.27 19.27 13.05
N GLY A 851 -18.51 20.14 12.42
CA GLY A 851 -18.56 20.27 10.97
C GLY A 851 -17.46 21.18 10.46
N HIS A 852 -16.89 20.81 9.32
CA HIS A 852 -15.70 21.46 8.78
C HIS A 852 -15.79 21.63 7.28
N PHE A 853 -15.35 22.79 6.80
CA PHE A 853 -14.85 22.96 5.45
C PHE A 853 -13.40 22.52 5.40
N ASN A 854 -13.07 21.65 4.45
CA ASN A 854 -11.78 21.01 4.28
C ASN A 854 -11.18 21.45 2.95
N PHE A 855 -9.99 22.04 2.98
CA PHE A 855 -9.24 22.39 1.77
C PHE A 855 -7.95 21.57 1.72
N TYR A 856 -7.72 20.92 0.59
CA TYR A 856 -6.53 20.11 0.32
C TYR A 856 -5.76 20.75 -0.82
N TYR A 857 -4.44 20.86 -0.68
CA TYR A 857 -3.57 21.38 -1.74
C TYR A 857 -2.22 20.66 -1.75
N ASN A 858 -1.84 20.10 -2.90
CA ASN A 858 -0.52 19.53 -3.16
C ASN A 858 0.36 20.56 -3.88
N SER A 859 1.31 21.17 -3.17
CA SER A 859 2.21 22.15 -3.76
C SER A 859 3.28 21.47 -4.62
N PRO A 860 3.56 21.97 -5.84
CA PRO A 860 4.70 21.50 -6.63
C PRO A 860 6.05 21.82 -5.95
N PHE A 861 6.08 22.78 -5.03
CA PHE A 861 7.29 23.18 -4.31
C PHE A 861 7.64 22.16 -3.22
N TYR A 862 8.76 21.46 -3.39
CA TYR A 862 9.27 20.39 -2.52
C TYR A 862 8.28 19.25 -2.18
N ASN A 863 7.18 19.12 -2.94
CA ASN A 863 6.08 18.18 -2.69
C ASN A 863 5.46 18.32 -1.29
N ILE A 864 5.26 19.57 -0.84
CA ILE A 864 4.58 19.90 0.42
C ILE A 864 3.08 19.87 0.20
N ASN A 865 2.38 19.06 0.98
CA ASN A 865 0.94 19.00 1.04
C ASN A 865 0.44 19.90 2.17
N THR A 866 -0.66 20.58 1.91
CA THR A 866 -1.34 21.48 2.82
C THR A 866 -2.77 21.01 2.99
N VAL A 867 -3.21 20.87 4.24
CA VAL A 867 -4.61 20.57 4.56
C VAL A 867 -5.10 21.60 5.56
N THR A 868 -6.26 22.19 5.28
CA THR A 868 -6.86 23.21 6.12
C THR A 868 -8.27 22.76 6.48
N HIS A 869 -8.58 22.72 7.77
CA HIS A 869 -9.91 22.44 8.30
C HIS A 869 -10.44 23.70 8.96
N ILE A 870 -11.64 24.16 8.60
CA ILE A 870 -12.26 25.38 9.13
C ILE A 870 -13.66 25.03 9.60
N GLY A 871 -13.96 25.21 10.88
CA GLY A 871 -15.31 24.94 11.41
C GLY A 871 -15.36 24.65 12.89
N ARG A 872 -16.34 23.84 13.30
CA ARG A 872 -16.67 23.55 14.70
C ARG A 872 -16.08 22.23 15.17
N TYR A 873 -15.34 22.28 16.28
CA TYR A 873 -14.63 21.18 16.92
C TYR A 873 -15.45 20.53 18.05
N LEU A 874 -14.94 19.43 18.60
CA LEU A 874 -15.64 18.57 19.56
C LEU A 874 -16.08 19.29 20.83
N ALA A 875 -15.26 20.21 21.36
CA ALA A 875 -15.57 20.96 22.57
C ALA A 875 -16.55 22.13 22.32
N GLY A 876 -17.05 22.29 21.09
CA GLY A 876 -18.01 23.31 20.68
C GLY A 876 -17.39 24.62 20.22
N ASP A 877 -16.06 24.69 20.17
CA ASP A 877 -15.26 25.80 19.70
C ASP A 877 -15.18 25.85 18.18
N ASP A 878 -15.05 27.06 17.63
CA ASP A 878 -14.91 27.31 16.20
C ASP A 878 -13.47 27.74 15.90
N GLY A 879 -12.85 27.16 14.88
CA GLY A 879 -11.44 27.37 14.62
C GLY A 879 -10.95 26.90 13.26
N ILE A 880 -9.63 26.91 13.12
CA ILE A 880 -8.90 26.52 11.92
C ILE A 880 -7.75 25.59 12.32
N THR A 881 -7.70 24.39 11.73
CA THR A 881 -6.55 23.49 11.78
C THR A 881 -5.79 23.59 10.49
N GLN A 882 -4.51 23.92 10.57
CA GLN A 882 -3.59 23.93 9.46
C GLN A 882 -2.61 22.76 9.60
N ILE A 883 -2.48 21.94 8.55
CA ILE A 883 -1.55 20.82 8.45
C ILE A 883 -0.62 21.06 7.27
N PHE A 884 0.67 20.89 7.48
CA PHE A 884 1.69 20.85 6.43
C PHE A 884 2.46 19.54 6.52
N TYR A 885 2.57 18.79 5.42
CA TYR A 885 3.34 17.55 5.42
C TYR A 885 4.00 17.28 4.08
N ARG A 886 5.19 16.69 4.11
CA ARG A 886 5.93 16.25 2.92
C ARG A 886 5.87 14.73 2.83
N ARG A 887 5.69 14.21 1.61
CA ARG A 887 5.77 12.78 1.32
C ARG A 887 7.07 12.47 0.57
N PHE A 888 7.86 11.55 1.14
CA PHE A 888 9.16 11.16 0.64
C PHE A 888 9.06 9.98 -0.35
N LYS A 889 10.16 9.69 -1.07
CA LYS A 889 10.19 8.60 -2.06
C LYS A 889 9.92 7.23 -1.44
N SER A 890 10.29 7.03 -0.18
CA SER A 890 10.02 5.80 0.59
C SER A 890 8.53 5.58 0.87
N GLY A 891 7.67 6.57 0.61
CA GLY A 891 6.28 6.59 1.05
C GLY A 891 6.08 7.13 2.47
N ILE A 892 7.15 7.35 3.24
CA ILE A 892 7.07 8.05 4.53
C ILE A 892 6.47 9.44 4.30
N SER A 893 5.59 9.88 5.19
CA SER A 893 5.17 11.28 5.26
C SER A 893 5.46 11.85 6.62
N SER A 894 5.99 13.08 6.67
CA SER A 894 6.28 13.81 7.90
C SER A 894 5.64 15.18 7.83
N GLY A 895 5.01 15.61 8.92
CA GLY A 895 4.27 16.86 8.95
C GLY A 895 4.07 17.45 10.32
N VAL A 896 3.64 18.71 10.31
CA VAL A 896 3.28 19.50 11.49
C VAL A 896 1.86 20.00 11.33
N TRP A 897 1.20 20.27 12.45
CA TRP A 897 -0.12 20.85 12.45
C TRP A 897 -0.33 21.76 13.65
N ALA A 898 -1.24 22.72 13.49
CA ALA A 898 -1.66 23.65 14.53
C ALA A 898 -3.16 23.96 14.36
N THR A 899 -3.88 24.08 15.48
CA THR A 899 -5.29 24.45 15.53
C THR A 899 -5.49 25.68 16.39
N ILE A 900 -5.99 26.77 15.79
CA ILE A 900 -6.33 28.02 16.48
C ILE A 900 -7.84 28.16 16.48
N THR A 901 -8.42 28.59 17.60
CA THR A 901 -9.88 28.63 17.80
C THR A 901 -10.28 29.95 18.45
N ASN A 902 -11.59 30.18 18.60
CA ASN A 902 -12.13 31.31 19.35
C ASN A 902 -11.95 31.20 20.88
N ILE A 903 -11.42 30.10 21.41
CA ILE A 903 -11.11 29.95 22.83
C ILE A 903 -9.93 30.86 23.21
N PRO A 904 -10.04 31.68 24.27
CA PRO A 904 -8.92 32.49 24.75
C PRO A 904 -7.71 31.61 25.12
N PHE A 905 -6.51 32.03 24.74
CA PHE A 905 -5.26 31.28 24.98
C PHE A 905 -5.02 30.88 26.44
N LYS A 906 -5.56 31.62 27.41
CA LYS A 906 -5.46 31.30 28.85
C LYS A 906 -6.39 30.17 29.31
N THR A 907 -7.43 29.87 28.53
CA THR A 907 -8.47 28.87 28.84
C THR A 907 -8.23 27.54 28.10
N PHE A 908 -7.35 27.55 27.10
CA PHE A 908 -7.07 26.41 26.21
C PHE A 908 -6.40 25.20 26.93
N GLY A 909 -5.89 25.40 28.15
CA GLY A 909 -5.06 24.43 28.89
C GLY A 909 -3.57 24.69 28.68
N GLU A 910 -2.73 23.66 28.84
CA GLU A 910 -1.28 23.76 28.68
C GLU A 910 -0.85 24.32 27.30
N GLY A 911 -0.57 25.61 27.21
CA GLY A 911 -0.13 26.30 26.00
C GLY A 911 -1.26 26.82 25.12
N SER A 912 -0.97 27.92 24.41
CA SER A 912 -1.99 28.81 23.85
C SER A 912 -2.96 28.19 22.84
N PHE A 913 -2.58 27.12 22.13
CA PHE A 913 -3.39 26.47 21.09
C PHE A 913 -2.94 25.01 20.86
N ASP A 914 -3.74 24.20 20.15
CA ASP A 914 -3.41 22.77 19.91
C ASP A 914 -2.39 22.65 18.77
N LYS A 915 -1.36 21.82 18.93
CA LYS A 915 -0.29 21.69 17.94
C LYS A 915 0.47 20.39 18.11
N GLY A 916 1.08 19.92 17.04
CA GLY A 916 1.86 18.70 17.05
C GLY A 916 2.59 18.41 15.75
N PHE A 917 3.23 17.26 15.71
CA PHE A 917 3.86 16.72 14.51
C PHE A 917 3.58 15.23 14.40
N PHE A 918 3.69 14.70 13.19
CA PHE A 918 3.54 13.28 12.92
C PHE A 918 4.49 12.81 11.83
N ILE A 919 4.81 11.53 11.88
CA ILE A 919 5.54 10.78 10.88
C ILE A 919 4.74 9.50 10.64
N ASN A 920 4.28 9.33 9.41
CA ASN A 920 3.60 8.15 8.96
C ASN A 920 4.58 7.28 8.16
N VAL A 921 4.87 6.08 8.64
CA VAL A 921 5.90 5.18 8.13
C VAL A 921 5.24 3.94 7.52
N PRO A 922 5.38 3.72 6.19
CA PRO A 922 4.96 2.47 5.57
C PRO A 922 5.71 1.27 6.17
N LEU A 923 4.97 0.25 6.58
CA LEU A 923 5.55 -0.93 7.24
C LEU A 923 6.18 -1.91 6.25
N ASP A 924 5.86 -1.80 4.95
CA ASP A 924 6.55 -2.53 3.88
C ASP A 924 8.04 -2.23 3.83
N LEU A 925 8.50 -1.05 4.28
CA LEU A 925 9.93 -0.71 4.38
C LEU A 925 10.73 -1.71 5.22
N PHE A 926 10.07 -2.38 6.17
CA PHE A 926 10.65 -3.40 7.05
C PHE A 926 10.24 -4.82 6.67
N SER A 927 9.61 -5.00 5.50
CA SER A 927 9.12 -6.28 5.02
C SER A 927 9.74 -6.66 3.67
N THR A 928 9.92 -7.96 3.48
CA THR A 928 10.29 -8.59 2.20
C THR A 928 9.12 -8.69 1.23
N ARG A 929 7.90 -8.31 1.63
CA ARG A 929 6.68 -8.30 0.80
C ARG A 929 6.05 -6.90 0.80
N GLU A 930 5.64 -6.39 -0.35
CA GLU A 930 4.93 -5.10 -0.42
C GLU A 930 3.55 -5.18 0.25
N ASN A 931 3.19 -4.09 0.92
CA ASN A 931 1.88 -3.89 1.52
C ASN A 931 1.55 -2.40 1.67
N THR A 932 0.30 -2.10 2.01
CA THR A 932 -0.19 -0.73 2.20
C THR A 932 -0.29 -0.31 3.68
N PHE A 933 0.27 -1.10 4.60
CA PHE A 933 0.21 -0.82 6.03
C PHE A 933 1.17 0.30 6.42
N HIS A 934 0.79 1.04 7.45
CA HIS A 934 1.56 2.17 7.93
C HIS A 934 1.45 2.31 9.46
N GLY A 935 2.53 2.76 10.09
CA GLY A 935 2.58 3.13 11.50
C GLY A 935 2.68 4.65 11.65
N VAL A 936 1.96 5.22 12.60
CA VAL A 936 2.00 6.66 12.88
C VAL A 936 2.76 6.91 14.18
N PHE A 937 3.77 7.75 14.10
CA PHE A 937 4.57 8.24 15.23
C PHE A 937 4.42 9.74 15.32
N GLY A 938 4.44 10.34 16.51
CA GLY A 938 4.31 11.78 16.62
C GLY A 938 4.09 12.27 18.04
N PHE A 939 3.97 13.58 18.15
CA PHE A 939 3.64 14.28 19.38
C PHE A 939 2.30 15.00 19.23
N ARG A 940 1.40 14.76 20.19
CA ARG A 940 0.20 15.56 20.43
C ARG A 940 -0.02 15.65 21.94
N PRO A 941 -0.20 16.84 22.52
CA PRO A 941 -0.53 16.98 23.94
C PRO A 941 -1.81 16.22 24.30
N LEU A 942 -1.78 15.37 25.32
CA LEU A 942 -2.96 14.60 25.77
C LEU A 942 -3.90 15.41 26.68
N THR A 943 -3.46 16.56 27.18
CA THR A 943 -4.16 17.35 28.20
C THR A 943 -5.18 18.33 27.63
N LYS A 944 -5.29 18.46 26.29
CA LYS A 944 -6.06 19.52 25.62
C LYS A 944 -7.37 19.04 25.03
N ASP A 945 -8.38 19.90 25.13
CA ASP A 945 -9.73 19.65 24.60
C ASP A 945 -10.15 20.59 23.46
N GLY A 946 -9.60 21.80 23.41
CA GLY A 946 -9.89 22.76 22.33
C GLY A 946 -9.27 22.31 21.01
N GLY A 947 -9.92 22.63 19.88
CA GLY A 947 -9.42 22.31 18.54
C GLY A 947 -9.38 20.81 18.21
N GLN A 948 -10.11 19.97 18.95
CA GLN A 948 -10.13 18.52 18.78
C GLN A 948 -11.15 18.08 17.73
N MET A 949 -10.70 17.35 16.73
CA MET A 949 -11.55 16.78 15.67
C MET A 949 -11.93 15.33 15.98
N LEU A 950 -13.04 14.86 15.41
CA LEU A 950 -13.37 13.44 15.35
C LEU A 950 -12.33 12.70 14.50
N ASP A 951 -11.89 11.53 14.98
CA ASP A 951 -10.97 10.67 14.22
C ASP A 951 -11.73 9.83 13.18
N ILE A 952 -12.09 10.48 12.07
CA ILE A 952 -12.74 9.85 10.92
C ILE A 952 -11.89 10.12 9.69
N LYS A 953 -11.38 9.04 9.07
CA LYS A 953 -10.68 9.09 7.78
C LYS A 953 -11.50 9.87 6.76
N LYS A 954 -10.93 10.83 6.01
CA LYS A 954 -11.70 11.69 5.10
C LYS A 954 -11.89 11.04 3.74
N LEU A 955 -12.93 11.42 2.99
CA LEU A 955 -13.16 10.94 1.62
C LEU A 955 -11.96 11.19 0.72
N HIS A 956 -11.27 12.31 0.93
CA HIS A 956 -10.05 12.66 0.19
C HIS A 956 -9.05 11.50 0.21
N ASP A 957 -8.85 10.83 1.34
CA ASP A 957 -7.89 9.73 1.48
C ASP A 957 -8.27 8.47 0.68
N HIS A 958 -9.53 8.34 0.27
CA HIS A 958 -10.03 7.24 -0.55
C HIS A 958 -9.87 7.49 -2.06
N VAL A 959 -9.90 8.77 -2.47
CA VAL A 959 -9.90 9.17 -3.89
C VAL A 959 -8.68 10.01 -4.28
N ALA A 960 -7.78 10.33 -3.37
CA ALA A 960 -6.59 11.13 -3.64
C ALA A 960 -5.70 10.43 -4.68
N ILE A 961 -5.48 11.12 -5.79
CA ILE A 961 -4.53 10.73 -6.83
C ILE A 961 -3.90 12.01 -7.39
N PHE A 962 -2.58 12.02 -7.51
CA PHE A 962 -1.84 13.21 -7.98
C PHE A 962 -1.08 12.85 -9.26
N PRO A 963 -1.33 13.55 -10.39
CA PRO A 963 -0.65 13.27 -11.66
C PRO A 963 0.88 13.24 -11.56
N ASP A 964 1.47 14.12 -10.75
CA ASP A 964 2.92 14.15 -10.52
C ASP A 964 3.44 12.89 -9.82
N GLU A 965 2.71 12.36 -8.83
CA GLU A 965 3.08 11.12 -8.16
C GLU A 965 3.04 9.96 -9.15
N ILE A 966 2.01 9.91 -10.00
CA ILE A 966 1.89 8.91 -11.08
C ILE A 966 3.07 9.02 -12.05
N ALA A 967 3.39 10.23 -12.52
CA ALA A 967 4.46 10.48 -13.48
C ALA A 967 5.83 10.10 -12.91
N ARG A 968 6.11 10.49 -11.65
CA ARG A 968 7.35 10.13 -10.95
C ARG A 968 7.51 8.61 -10.80
N ASP A 969 6.42 7.93 -10.47
CA ASP A 969 6.39 6.50 -10.18
C ASP A 969 6.13 5.67 -11.45
N TRP A 970 6.02 6.29 -12.63
CA TRP A 970 5.58 5.60 -13.85
C TRP A 970 6.51 4.48 -14.29
N LYS A 971 7.81 4.58 -14.00
CA LYS A 971 8.79 3.52 -14.24
C LYS A 971 8.37 2.15 -13.66
N TYR A 972 7.58 2.15 -12.59
CA TYR A 972 7.10 0.95 -11.93
C TYR A 972 5.99 0.21 -12.71
N ILE A 973 5.49 0.77 -13.82
CA ILE A 973 4.52 0.08 -14.69
C ILE A 973 5.10 -1.19 -15.34
N LEU A 974 6.43 -1.28 -15.43
CA LEU A 974 7.13 -2.45 -15.95
C LEU A 974 7.57 -3.44 -14.85
N GLU A 975 7.19 -3.21 -13.60
CA GLU A 975 7.25 -4.17 -12.48
C GLU A 975 5.91 -4.87 -12.23
#